data_AF-A0A9Q0AMS1-F1
#
_entry.id   AF-A0A9Q0AMS1-F1
#
_cell.length_a   1.000
_cell.length_b   1.000
_cell.length_c   1.000
_cell.angle_alpha   90.00
_cell.angle_beta   90.00
_cell.angle_gamma   90.00
#
_symmetry.space_group_name_H-M   'P 1'
#
loop_
_entity.id
_entity.type
_entity.pdbx_description
1 polymer ?
#
loop_
_entity_poly.entity_id
_entity_poly.type
_entity_poly.pdbx_seq_one_letter_code
_entity_poly.pdbx_strand_id
1 'polypeptide(L)'
;MSPIFTDEKLDVSRVAVIGAGPCGLAAAKYLAAEKKFSKIDVFEQRATVGGVWNHTPLNLVDRDFTVPRTQPTKFPDSAIWSDGDTSAQFVSPVYDFLETNIPHTLMNYSDQEFPATASLFPKHEVVTQYLQNYSASVLDLITLETQILGVERLQIEGSRCWRLDLLDLKTSETRHAYYDAVMVASGHYNDPFIPQIPGLAEFNKMYPGSVSHSKYYRRPDIYAGKKVVIVGNSASGIDLSAQISAVSQLPVIVSEKAQPGTSFEQHSLIRMVPEIAEFIAEGRSITFNDGRIEKEVDCVVFCTGYFYSFPFLKTLDPPVITDGSYARHLYEHILYIDDPTLAFLGIPQRVVPFPVSEAQSAYVARVWAGRLPVPSRSGMLEWEAERLVEKGEGKAIHNLAFPKDVEYINKLHDLSLSARRVDGLENHGMGINAARSYAGYSRYGDSPNKALSSTVAISACGRICDGGLLPFQPRSSVKPTSATIIRRMISLVPYFLPYYRTSRTSRQYCSSGSISRALEHDSMTEKRIVLITGGNTGIGYEAVKALLQSDRAYIILMGSRSVENAKTAARRLETEVPNTLSAVEPVQVDIASDESIKMALEHVKASHDHIDALVNNAGGQFDWEYQQGSITLRESWNKAFDVNVSGTHIMTHVFMPLLLKSSDPRLLFITSGLSSLQNTSERFYPDHHPPPPGWPKTFDFDTMAYRSSKTALNMMMLNWSWRLTRDGVKTWCVSPGFLATGLGNDHELLKARGAGHPSIGGNFIRNVIEGLKDADIGKIVHSSGQVQPF
;
A
#
# COMPACT_ATOMS: atom_id res chain seq x y z
N MET A 1 -21.36 33.85 -10.99
CA MET A 1 -20.59 32.95 -10.09
C MET A 1 -20.08 33.80 -8.95
N SER A 2 -20.45 33.48 -7.71
CA SER A 2 -19.82 34.12 -6.54
C SER A 2 -18.33 33.77 -6.52
N PRO A 3 -17.44 34.66 -6.05
CA PRO A 3 -16.02 34.35 -6.01
C PRO A 3 -15.76 33.15 -5.07
N ILE A 4 -14.83 32.27 -5.47
CA ILE A 4 -14.44 31.06 -4.71
C ILE A 4 -13.81 31.45 -3.36
N PHE A 5 -13.26 32.66 -3.26
CA PHE A 5 -12.62 33.21 -2.06
C PHE A 5 -13.23 34.57 -1.71
N THR A 6 -13.14 34.95 -0.43
CA THR A 6 -13.52 36.29 0.03
C THR A 6 -12.27 37.14 0.27
N ASP A 7 -12.42 38.46 0.14
CA ASP A 7 -11.42 39.43 0.59
C ASP A 7 -11.44 39.63 2.12
N GLU A 8 -12.36 38.97 2.82
CA GLU A 8 -12.47 39.01 4.28
C GLU A 8 -11.25 38.33 4.91
N LYS A 9 -10.62 39.03 5.85
CA LYS A 9 -9.58 38.47 6.70
C LYS A 9 -10.19 38.07 8.03
N LEU A 10 -9.81 36.90 8.54
CA LEU A 10 -10.16 36.50 9.89
C LEU A 10 -9.34 37.32 10.89
N ASP A 11 -10.00 37.92 11.87
CA ASP A 11 -9.35 38.61 12.97
C ASP A 11 -8.97 37.59 14.06
N VAL A 12 -7.88 36.86 13.83
CA VAL A 12 -7.39 35.81 14.73
C VAL A 12 -6.11 36.27 15.40
N SER A 13 -6.13 36.34 16.73
CA SER A 13 -4.97 36.71 17.55
C SER A 13 -4.64 35.65 18.61
N ARG A 14 -5.65 35.05 19.23
CA ARG A 14 -5.54 34.02 20.26
C ARG A 14 -6.07 32.70 19.73
N VAL A 15 -5.25 31.67 19.75
CA VAL A 15 -5.58 30.35 19.20
C VAL A 15 -5.50 29.29 20.29
N ALA A 16 -6.51 28.43 20.35
CA ALA A 16 -6.45 27.20 21.14
C ALA A 16 -6.30 25.98 20.24
N VAL A 17 -5.47 25.02 20.64
CA VAL A 17 -5.36 23.70 20.03
C VAL A 17 -5.81 22.66 21.05
N ILE A 18 -6.74 21.78 20.66
CA ILE A 18 -7.28 20.72 21.52
C ILE A 18 -6.60 19.40 21.17
N GLY A 19 -5.71 18.94 22.06
CA GLY A 19 -4.90 17.73 21.93
C GLY A 19 -3.44 18.03 21.58
N ALA A 20 -2.50 17.36 22.25
CA ALA A 20 -1.05 17.39 21.94
C ALA A 20 -0.57 16.05 21.38
N GLY A 21 -1.42 15.37 20.61
CA GLY A 21 -1.04 14.27 19.73
C GLY A 21 -0.29 14.75 18.48
N PRO A 22 0.03 13.84 17.54
CA PRO A 22 0.78 14.20 16.32
C PRO A 22 0.22 15.41 15.57
N CYS A 23 -1.11 15.51 15.45
CA CYS A 23 -1.75 16.63 14.77
C CYS A 23 -1.62 17.94 15.56
N GLY A 24 -1.77 17.90 16.88
CA GLY A 24 -1.66 19.09 17.73
C GLY A 24 -0.23 19.62 17.85
N LEU A 25 0.76 18.72 17.83
CA LEU A 25 2.18 19.12 17.81
C LEU A 25 2.53 19.81 16.49
N ALA A 26 2.05 19.30 15.36
CA ALA A 26 2.20 19.98 14.08
C ALA A 26 1.49 21.35 14.10
N ALA A 27 0.24 21.41 14.57
CA ALA A 27 -0.50 22.66 14.72
C ALA A 27 0.29 23.73 15.51
N ALA A 28 0.79 23.36 16.69
CA ALA A 28 1.55 24.25 17.55
C ALA A 28 2.78 24.85 16.84
N LYS A 29 3.56 24.01 16.15
CA LYS A 29 4.74 24.46 15.40
C LYS A 29 4.39 25.42 14.26
N TYR A 30 3.40 25.07 13.43
CA TYR A 30 3.02 25.92 12.29
C TYR A 30 2.36 27.22 12.74
N LEU A 31 1.56 27.21 13.81
CA LEU A 31 1.01 28.44 14.40
C LEU A 31 2.12 29.34 14.96
N ALA A 32 3.06 28.78 15.73
CA ALA A 32 4.17 29.54 16.30
C ALA A 32 5.07 30.15 15.20
N ALA A 33 5.32 29.40 14.13
CA ALA A 33 6.14 29.82 13.00
C ALA A 33 5.57 31.03 12.23
N GLU A 34 4.27 31.32 12.33
CA GLU A 34 3.65 32.50 11.71
C GLU A 34 4.00 33.80 12.44
N LYS A 35 4.50 33.76 13.68
CA LYS A 35 4.86 34.94 14.51
C LYS A 35 3.78 36.04 14.54
N LYS A 36 2.52 35.65 14.38
CA LYS A 36 1.35 36.56 14.23
C LYS A 36 0.42 36.54 15.43
N PHE A 37 0.31 35.39 16.09
CA PHE A 37 -0.64 35.16 17.16
C PHE A 37 -0.07 35.68 18.48
N SER A 38 -0.88 36.43 19.23
CA SER A 38 -0.50 36.95 20.55
C SER A 38 -0.53 35.86 21.63
N LYS A 39 -1.30 34.79 21.40
CA LYS A 39 -1.41 33.65 22.30
C LYS A 39 -1.69 32.37 21.53
N ILE A 40 -0.96 31.31 21.86
CA ILE A 40 -1.20 29.94 21.38
C ILE A 40 -1.18 29.05 22.62
N ASP A 41 -2.32 28.43 22.94
CA ASP A 41 -2.40 27.44 24.02
C ASP A 41 -2.80 26.08 23.45
N VAL A 42 -2.07 25.03 23.80
CA VAL A 42 -2.38 23.64 23.46
C VAL A 42 -2.82 22.91 24.72
N PHE A 43 -4.00 22.33 24.73
CA PHE A 43 -4.53 21.60 25.88
C PHE A 43 -4.50 20.09 25.64
N GLU A 44 -3.84 19.35 26.52
CA GLU A 44 -3.76 17.89 26.45
C GLU A 44 -4.24 17.28 27.77
N GLN A 45 -5.17 16.33 27.69
CA GLN A 45 -5.70 15.67 28.87
C GLN A 45 -4.70 14.68 29.48
N ARG A 46 -3.75 14.15 28.71
CA ARG A 46 -2.73 13.23 29.20
C ARG A 46 -1.59 13.96 29.92
N ALA A 47 -0.87 13.19 30.74
CA ALA A 47 0.36 13.61 31.42
C ALA A 47 1.56 13.84 30.48
N THR A 48 1.44 13.44 29.22
CA THR A 48 2.51 13.51 28.22
C THR A 48 1.92 13.78 26.83
N VAL A 49 2.72 14.40 25.97
CA VAL A 49 2.41 14.58 24.54
C VAL A 49 2.39 13.23 23.80
N GLY A 50 1.92 13.22 22.56
CA GLY A 50 1.96 12.05 21.67
C GLY A 50 0.62 11.36 21.44
N GLY A 51 -0.44 11.78 22.13
CA GLY A 51 -1.81 11.31 21.90
C GLY A 51 -1.95 9.80 22.11
N VAL A 52 -2.43 9.08 21.09
CA VAL A 52 -2.61 7.61 21.14
C VAL A 52 -1.30 6.85 21.36
N TRP A 53 -0.14 7.42 21.03
CA TRP A 53 1.16 6.74 21.22
C TRP A 53 1.58 6.60 22.68
N ASN A 54 0.83 7.21 23.61
CA ASN A 54 0.97 6.95 25.05
C ASN A 54 0.31 5.60 25.38
N HIS A 55 1.09 4.52 25.34
CA HIS A 55 0.64 3.16 25.67
C HIS A 55 0.08 3.09 27.09
N THR A 56 -0.99 2.30 27.27
CA THR A 56 -1.61 2.07 28.58
C THR A 56 -1.35 0.63 29.02
N PRO A 57 -0.74 0.38 30.18
CA PRO A 57 -0.53 -0.97 30.72
C PRO A 57 -1.82 -1.80 30.87
N LEU A 58 -1.70 -3.13 30.75
CA LEU A 58 -2.84 -4.06 30.79
C LEU A 58 -3.71 -3.95 32.05
N ASN A 59 -3.12 -3.65 33.21
CA ASN A 59 -3.86 -3.53 34.48
C ASN A 59 -4.78 -2.30 34.55
N LEU A 60 -4.57 -1.31 33.68
CA LEU A 60 -5.38 -0.08 33.61
C LEU A 60 -6.44 -0.12 32.51
N VAL A 61 -6.52 -1.21 31.76
CA VAL A 61 -7.50 -1.37 30.69
C VAL A 61 -8.78 -1.93 31.28
N ASP A 62 -9.72 -1.03 31.60
CA ASP A 62 -11.07 -1.44 31.93
C ASP A 62 -11.76 -2.05 30.70
N ARG A 63 -12.52 -3.13 30.94
CA ARG A 63 -13.35 -3.80 29.95
C ARG A 63 -14.82 -3.50 30.14
N ASP A 64 -15.17 -2.59 31.05
CA ASP A 64 -16.53 -2.09 31.19
C ASP A 64 -16.84 -1.10 30.06
N PHE A 65 -17.49 -1.62 29.02
CA PHE A 65 -18.03 -0.82 27.94
C PHE A 65 -19.33 -1.46 27.45
N THR A 66 -20.17 -0.63 26.83
CA THR A 66 -21.46 -1.05 26.30
C THR A 66 -21.31 -2.00 25.12
N VAL A 67 -22.02 -3.12 25.14
CA VAL A 67 -22.12 -4.08 24.03
C VAL A 67 -23.60 -4.33 23.72
N PRO A 68 -24.09 -4.02 22.50
CA PRO A 68 -23.40 -3.31 21.42
C PRO A 68 -23.18 -1.82 21.72
N ARG A 69 -22.44 -1.14 20.84
CA ARG A 69 -22.15 0.30 20.92
C ARG A 69 -22.37 0.94 19.56
N THR A 70 -23.56 1.50 19.39
CA THR A 70 -24.10 1.96 18.11
C THR A 70 -24.21 3.48 17.98
N GLN A 71 -23.80 4.23 19.00
CA GLN A 71 -23.82 5.68 19.02
C GLN A 71 -22.50 6.21 19.60
N PRO A 72 -22.02 7.38 19.12
CA PRO A 72 -20.86 8.02 19.71
C PRO A 72 -21.14 8.50 21.13
N THR A 73 -20.10 8.62 21.95
CA THR A 73 -20.17 9.21 23.27
C THR A 73 -20.64 10.66 23.19
N LYS A 74 -21.50 11.03 24.14
CA LYS A 74 -21.97 12.41 24.33
C LYS A 74 -21.18 13.15 25.40
N PHE A 75 -20.18 12.51 26.00
CA PHE A 75 -19.40 13.06 27.10
C PHE A 75 -17.91 12.82 26.85
N PRO A 76 -17.04 13.77 27.26
CA PRO A 76 -15.60 13.54 27.32
C PRO A 76 -15.27 12.29 28.15
N ASP A 77 -14.15 11.64 27.84
CA ASP A 77 -13.70 10.45 28.56
C ASP A 77 -13.42 10.76 30.03
N SER A 78 -13.71 9.82 30.93
CA SER A 78 -13.29 9.93 32.33
C SER A 78 -11.81 9.61 32.48
N ALA A 79 -11.11 10.40 33.28
CA ALA A 79 -9.75 10.10 33.73
C ALA A 79 -9.75 8.85 34.64
N ILE A 80 -8.74 7.99 34.47
CA ILE A 80 -8.50 6.83 35.33
C ILE A 80 -7.42 7.21 36.35
N TRP A 81 -7.68 6.91 37.61
CA TRP A 81 -6.78 7.12 38.75
C TRP A 81 -6.63 5.82 39.53
N SER A 82 -5.40 5.43 39.82
CA SER A 82 -5.07 4.30 40.72
C SER A 82 -4.46 4.82 42.02
N ASP A 83 -4.54 4.01 43.08
CA ASP A 83 -3.94 4.35 44.37
C ASP A 83 -2.45 4.65 44.23
N GLY A 84 -2.05 5.89 44.54
CA GLY A 84 -0.66 6.35 44.46
C GLY A 84 -0.24 6.94 43.11
N ASP A 85 -1.12 6.99 42.11
CA ASP A 85 -0.83 7.66 40.83
C ASP A 85 -0.63 9.17 41.04
N THR A 86 0.40 9.72 40.40
CA THR A 86 0.67 11.17 40.41
C THR A 86 0.07 11.90 39.20
N SER A 87 -0.60 11.17 38.29
CA SER A 87 -1.13 11.72 37.04
C SER A 87 -2.29 10.89 36.49
N ALA A 88 -3.26 11.56 35.88
CA ALA A 88 -4.42 10.94 35.24
C ALA A 88 -4.02 10.05 34.05
N GLN A 89 -4.71 8.92 33.90
CA GLN A 89 -4.52 7.99 32.78
C GLN A 89 -5.74 7.95 31.87
N PHE A 90 -5.49 7.73 30.57
CA PHE A 90 -6.54 7.55 29.56
C PHE A 90 -6.19 6.37 28.66
N VAL A 91 -7.16 5.50 28.42
CA VAL A 91 -6.95 4.27 27.64
C VAL A 91 -6.57 4.60 26.19
N SER A 92 -5.34 4.26 25.81
CA SER A 92 -4.88 4.25 24.43
C SER A 92 -5.28 2.95 23.72
N PRO A 93 -5.52 2.94 22.40
CA PRO A 93 -5.69 1.72 21.62
C PRO A 93 -4.37 0.99 21.28
N VAL A 94 -3.21 1.54 21.63
CA VAL A 94 -1.89 0.93 21.37
C VAL A 94 -1.69 -0.31 22.26
N TYR A 95 -1.09 -1.35 21.69
CA TYR A 95 -0.81 -2.64 22.35
C TYR A 95 0.68 -2.97 22.37
N ASP A 96 1.07 -3.92 23.24
CA ASP A 96 2.46 -4.17 23.67
C ASP A 96 3.40 -4.53 22.51
N PHE A 97 2.87 -5.18 21.48
CA PHE A 97 3.63 -5.60 20.30
C PHE A 97 3.34 -4.77 19.06
N LEU A 98 2.71 -3.59 19.21
CA LEU A 98 2.41 -2.72 18.08
C LEU A 98 3.69 -2.21 17.43
N GLU A 99 3.81 -2.48 16.14
CA GLU A 99 4.73 -1.81 15.24
C GLU A 99 3.94 -0.95 14.26
N THR A 100 4.59 0.07 13.69
CA THR A 100 3.93 0.85 12.67
C THR A 100 3.60 -0.04 11.48
N ASN A 101 2.50 0.28 10.85
CA ASN A 101 2.10 -0.30 9.57
C ASN A 101 2.46 0.64 8.39
N ILE A 102 3.27 1.67 8.67
CA ILE A 102 3.79 2.67 7.73
C ILE A 102 5.31 2.75 7.91
N PRO A 103 6.11 2.74 6.83
CA PRO A 103 7.55 2.95 6.90
C PRO A 103 7.89 4.28 7.58
N HIS A 104 8.85 4.30 8.50
CA HIS A 104 9.23 5.55 9.20
C HIS A 104 9.73 6.63 8.23
N THR A 105 10.30 6.25 7.08
CA THR A 105 10.76 7.17 6.03
C THR A 105 9.63 7.85 5.26
N LEU A 106 8.40 7.36 5.38
CA LEU A 106 7.19 8.01 4.85
C LEU A 106 6.41 8.71 5.96
N MET A 107 6.48 8.18 7.18
CA MET A 107 5.74 8.67 8.34
C MET A 107 6.38 9.88 9.01
N ASN A 108 7.64 10.22 8.75
CA ASN A 108 8.31 11.31 9.46
C ASN A 108 7.71 12.68 9.12
N TYR A 109 7.98 13.65 9.99
CA TYR A 109 7.74 15.06 9.74
C TYR A 109 8.86 15.59 8.83
N SER A 110 8.56 16.63 8.06
CA SER A 110 9.48 17.19 7.07
C SER A 110 10.76 17.77 7.69
N ASP A 111 10.71 18.22 8.95
CA ASP A 111 11.80 18.84 9.72
C ASP A 111 12.41 17.91 10.77
N GLN A 112 11.94 16.67 10.90
CA GLN A 112 12.51 15.71 11.85
C GLN A 112 12.52 14.28 11.29
N GLU A 113 13.69 13.67 11.26
CA GLU A 113 13.84 12.26 10.86
C GLU A 113 13.69 11.32 12.06
N PHE A 114 13.23 10.11 11.80
CA PHE A 114 13.35 9.02 12.77
C PHE A 114 14.84 8.66 12.96
N PRO A 115 15.23 8.11 14.14
CA PRO A 115 16.60 7.67 14.36
C PRO A 115 17.05 6.69 13.27
N ALA A 116 18.29 6.82 12.77
CA ALA A 116 18.83 5.94 11.73
C ALA A 116 18.89 4.45 12.14
N THR A 117 18.84 4.18 13.45
CA THR A 117 18.79 2.82 14.01
C THR A 117 17.38 2.24 14.09
N ALA A 118 16.34 3.00 13.74
CA ALA A 118 14.97 2.51 13.75
C ALA A 118 14.78 1.41 12.69
N SER A 119 13.99 0.38 13.02
CA SER A 119 13.49 -0.56 12.01
C SER A 119 12.61 0.18 11.01
N LEU A 120 12.55 -0.30 9.75
CA LEU A 120 11.71 0.29 8.70
C LEU A 120 10.27 0.55 9.18
N PHE A 121 9.75 -0.37 10.00
CA PHE A 121 8.50 -0.25 10.74
C PHE A 121 8.82 -0.21 12.23
N PRO A 122 8.98 0.98 12.84
CA PRO A 122 9.36 1.09 14.24
C PRO A 122 8.28 0.56 15.19
N LYS A 123 8.70 0.13 16.38
CA LYS A 123 7.78 -0.13 17.49
C LYS A 123 7.15 1.16 18.00
N HIS A 124 6.00 1.03 18.66
CA HIS A 124 5.27 2.17 19.20
C HIS A 124 6.13 3.04 20.13
N GLU A 125 7.04 2.48 20.94
CA GLU A 125 7.90 3.26 21.86
C GLU A 125 8.85 4.19 21.10
N VAL A 126 9.36 3.75 19.95
CA VAL A 126 10.21 4.59 19.08
C VAL A 126 9.41 5.77 18.52
N VAL A 127 8.13 5.54 18.18
CA VAL A 127 7.24 6.60 17.72
C VAL A 127 6.88 7.57 18.85
N THR A 128 6.61 7.07 20.05
CA THR A 128 6.37 7.90 21.24
C THR A 128 7.57 8.80 21.52
N GLN A 129 8.79 8.24 21.53
CA GLN A 129 10.01 9.02 21.74
C GLN A 129 10.24 10.04 20.62
N TYR A 130 9.98 9.66 19.37
CA TYR A 130 10.06 10.59 18.23
C TYR A 130 9.11 11.79 18.41
N LEU A 131 7.87 11.58 18.86
CA LEU A 131 6.90 12.66 19.09
C LEU A 131 7.27 13.53 20.30
N GLN A 132 7.84 12.93 21.35
CA GLN A 132 8.38 13.70 22.47
C GLN A 132 9.51 14.61 22.01
N ASN A 133 10.46 14.09 21.22
CA ASN A 133 11.53 14.90 20.63
C ASN A 133 10.96 16.01 19.73
N TYR A 134 9.94 15.70 18.93
CA TYR A 134 9.29 16.65 18.03
C TYR A 134 8.61 17.80 18.79
N SER A 135 8.06 17.52 19.97
CA SER A 135 7.41 18.52 20.80
C SER A 135 8.36 19.53 21.45
N ALA A 136 9.67 19.25 21.50
CA ALA A 136 10.62 20.00 22.33
C ALA A 136 10.60 21.52 22.10
N SER A 137 10.37 21.97 20.87
CA SER A 137 10.34 23.40 20.51
C SER A 137 9.01 24.11 20.78
N VAL A 138 8.00 23.39 21.26
CA VAL A 138 6.64 23.92 21.52
C VAL A 138 6.08 23.47 22.87
N LEU A 139 6.91 22.87 23.74
CA LEU A 139 6.48 22.40 25.06
C LEU A 139 5.94 23.52 25.95
N ASP A 140 6.46 24.74 25.80
CA ASP A 140 6.02 25.94 26.51
C ASP A 140 4.60 26.38 26.15
N LEU A 141 4.10 25.97 24.98
CA LEU A 141 2.73 26.23 24.53
C LEU A 141 1.73 25.18 25.06
N ILE A 142 2.20 24.07 25.65
CA ILE A 142 1.38 22.91 25.98
C ILE A 142 1.07 22.88 27.48
N THR A 143 -0.23 22.87 27.80
CA THR A 143 -0.74 22.59 29.14
C THR A 143 -1.22 21.14 29.19
N LEU A 144 -0.45 20.30 29.87
CA LEU A 144 -0.76 18.89 30.12
C LEU A 144 -1.82 18.74 31.23
N GLU A 145 -2.41 17.55 31.30
CA GLU A 145 -3.43 17.18 32.30
C GLU A 145 -4.60 18.18 32.39
N THR A 146 -4.95 18.79 31.26
CA THR A 146 -6.08 19.71 31.11
C THR A 146 -7.06 19.16 30.08
N GLN A 147 -8.25 18.80 30.55
CA GLN A 147 -9.31 18.24 29.72
C GLN A 147 -10.28 19.33 29.24
N ILE A 148 -10.71 19.24 27.98
CA ILE A 148 -11.77 20.10 27.43
C ILE A 148 -13.13 19.44 27.66
N LEU A 149 -14.02 20.13 28.38
CA LEU A 149 -15.38 19.69 28.66
C LEU A 149 -16.41 20.22 27.66
N GLY A 150 -16.17 21.42 27.14
CA GLY A 150 -17.09 22.15 26.29
C GLY A 150 -16.39 23.21 25.44
N VAL A 151 -16.92 23.44 24.24
CA VAL A 151 -16.50 24.51 23.33
C VAL A 151 -17.76 25.17 22.80
N GLU A 152 -17.91 26.46 23.06
CA GLU A 152 -19.10 27.24 22.70
C GLU A 152 -18.74 28.49 21.92
N ARG A 153 -19.49 28.75 20.85
CA ARG A 153 -19.37 29.99 20.08
C ARG A 153 -20.11 31.12 20.79
N LEU A 154 -19.41 32.18 21.16
CA LEU A 154 -19.99 33.35 21.84
C LEU A 154 -19.84 34.63 21.04
N GLN A 155 -20.77 35.55 21.26
CA GLN A 155 -20.69 36.93 20.84
C GLN A 155 -20.63 37.81 22.09
N ILE A 156 -19.46 38.42 22.34
CA ILE A 156 -19.18 39.26 23.50
C ILE A 156 -18.86 40.66 23.00
N GLU A 157 -19.63 41.66 23.43
CA GLU A 157 -19.39 43.08 23.07
C GLU A 157 -19.27 43.32 21.55
N GLY A 158 -20.04 42.58 20.75
CA GLY A 158 -20.00 42.64 19.28
C GLY A 158 -18.85 41.87 18.63
N SER A 159 -17.87 41.42 19.41
CA SER A 159 -16.76 40.56 18.97
C SER A 159 -17.10 39.09 19.13
N ARG A 160 -16.68 38.29 18.17
CA ARG A 160 -16.98 36.87 18.08
C ARG A 160 -15.80 36.07 18.65
N CYS A 161 -15.97 35.34 19.76
CA CYS A 161 -14.94 34.41 20.30
C CYS A 161 -15.48 32.99 20.58
N TRP A 162 -14.58 32.06 20.90
CA TRP A 162 -14.87 30.71 21.38
C TRP A 162 -14.54 30.62 22.88
N ARG A 163 -15.49 30.12 23.68
CA ARG A 163 -15.24 29.76 25.09
C ARG A 163 -14.91 28.28 25.17
N LEU A 164 -13.79 27.96 25.83
CA LEU A 164 -13.40 26.61 26.20
C LEU A 164 -13.66 26.40 27.70
N ASP A 165 -14.35 25.33 28.04
CA ASP A 165 -14.56 24.87 29.40
C ASP A 165 -13.47 23.84 29.74
N LEU A 166 -12.53 24.22 30.60
CA LEU A 166 -11.33 23.46 30.95
C LEU A 166 -11.52 22.79 32.31
N LEU A 167 -11.04 21.56 32.44
CA LEU A 167 -10.88 20.85 33.71
C LEU A 167 -9.39 20.56 33.93
N ASP A 168 -8.82 21.10 35.00
CA ASP A 168 -7.51 20.69 35.48
C ASP A 168 -7.65 19.34 36.19
N LEU A 169 -7.03 18.29 35.66
CA LEU A 169 -7.20 16.95 36.20
C LEU A 169 -6.50 16.77 37.55
N LYS A 170 -5.46 17.56 37.86
CA LYS A 170 -4.74 17.47 39.13
C LYS A 170 -5.51 18.11 40.26
N THR A 171 -6.06 19.30 40.01
CA THR A 171 -6.77 20.07 41.05
C THR A 171 -8.27 19.82 41.04
N SER A 172 -8.80 19.19 39.98
CA SER A 172 -10.25 19.07 39.71
C SER A 172 -10.96 20.42 39.57
N GLU A 173 -10.21 21.51 39.37
CA GLU A 173 -10.78 22.85 39.18
C GLU A 173 -11.22 23.04 37.73
N THR A 174 -12.38 23.66 37.55
CA THR A 174 -12.87 24.08 36.24
C THR A 174 -12.62 25.56 36.01
N ARG A 175 -12.24 25.91 34.77
CA ARG A 175 -12.04 27.31 34.37
C ARG A 175 -12.49 27.53 32.93
N HIS A 176 -12.72 28.79 32.57
CA HIS A 176 -13.02 29.18 31.20
C HIS A 176 -11.82 29.86 30.55
N ALA A 177 -11.64 29.64 29.25
CA ALA A 177 -10.67 30.35 28.44
C ALA A 177 -11.30 30.79 27.11
N TYR A 178 -10.82 31.91 26.55
CA TYR A 178 -11.44 32.57 25.41
C TYR A 178 -10.44 32.76 24.27
N TYR A 179 -10.81 32.35 23.06
CA TYR A 179 -9.97 32.36 21.88
C TYR A 179 -10.71 32.87 20.66
N ASP A 180 -9.97 33.37 19.69
CA ASP A 180 -10.54 33.86 18.43
C ASP A 180 -10.71 32.70 17.43
N ALA A 181 -9.83 31.69 17.52
CA ALA A 181 -9.90 30.47 16.73
C ALA A 181 -9.57 29.21 17.57
N VAL A 182 -10.14 28.08 17.18
CA VAL A 182 -9.96 26.77 17.84
C VAL A 182 -9.61 25.72 16.81
N MET A 183 -8.53 24.99 17.05
CA MET A 183 -8.09 23.86 16.23
C MET A 183 -8.30 22.55 17.01
N VAL A 184 -9.18 21.69 16.51
CA VAL A 184 -9.48 20.40 17.10
C VAL A 184 -8.53 19.33 16.54
N ALA A 185 -7.63 18.85 17.38
CA ALA A 185 -6.64 17.81 17.08
C ALA A 185 -6.76 16.60 18.04
N SER A 186 -7.97 16.34 18.56
CA SER A 186 -8.26 15.32 19.57
C SER A 186 -8.25 13.88 19.04
N GLY A 187 -8.17 13.70 17.72
CA GLY A 187 -8.17 12.40 17.05
C GLY A 187 -9.56 11.73 16.99
N HIS A 188 -9.65 10.61 16.28
CA HIS A 188 -10.90 9.88 16.03
C HIS A 188 -10.77 8.34 16.18
N TYR A 189 -9.72 7.86 16.87
CA TYR A 189 -9.51 6.45 17.18
C TYR A 189 -9.62 6.18 18.68
N ASN A 190 -10.68 6.72 19.29
CA ASN A 190 -10.92 6.59 20.72
C ASN A 190 -12.28 5.96 21.04
N ASP A 191 -13.36 6.35 20.38
CA ASP A 191 -14.70 5.86 20.71
C ASP A 191 -15.08 4.60 19.90
N PRO A 192 -15.14 3.40 20.49
CA PRO A 192 -15.25 2.16 19.74
C PRO A 192 -16.63 1.97 19.11
N PHE A 193 -16.69 1.36 17.93
CA PHE A 193 -17.94 0.97 17.28
C PHE A 193 -18.16 -0.53 17.41
N ILE A 194 -19.28 -0.95 18.00
CA ILE A 194 -19.70 -2.36 18.06
C ILE A 194 -21.12 -2.44 17.49
N PRO A 195 -21.32 -3.08 16.33
CA PRO A 195 -22.62 -3.09 15.65
C PRO A 195 -23.68 -3.81 16.48
N GLN A 196 -24.94 -3.43 16.26
CA GLN A 196 -26.07 -4.23 16.73
C GLN A 196 -26.13 -5.53 15.93
N ILE A 197 -26.09 -6.67 16.63
CA ILE A 197 -26.26 -8.01 16.06
C ILE A 197 -27.26 -8.75 16.95
N PRO A 198 -28.25 -9.48 16.41
CA PRO A 198 -29.17 -10.28 17.20
C PRO A 198 -28.44 -11.19 18.22
N GLY A 199 -28.89 -11.19 19.47
CA GLY A 199 -28.35 -12.02 20.54
C GLY A 199 -27.02 -11.56 21.15
N LEU A 200 -26.34 -10.54 20.60
CA LEU A 200 -25.02 -10.11 21.06
C LEU A 200 -25.04 -9.58 22.50
N ALA A 201 -26.07 -8.80 22.86
CA ALA A 201 -26.22 -8.25 24.20
C ALA A 201 -26.44 -9.37 25.23
N GLU A 202 -27.29 -10.34 24.91
CA GLU A 202 -27.58 -11.52 25.70
C GLU A 202 -26.34 -12.40 25.87
N PHE A 203 -25.58 -12.62 24.79
CA PHE A 203 -24.32 -13.36 24.81
C PHE A 203 -23.29 -12.70 25.74
N ASN A 204 -23.10 -11.38 25.62
CA ASN A 204 -22.17 -10.65 26.49
C ASN A 204 -22.61 -10.67 27.96
N LYS A 205 -23.92 -10.55 28.22
CA LYS A 205 -24.49 -10.63 29.57
C LYS A 205 -24.30 -12.00 30.20
N MET A 206 -24.47 -13.08 29.43
CA MET A 206 -24.32 -14.45 29.91
C MET A 206 -22.84 -14.83 30.12
N TYR A 207 -21.94 -14.27 29.31
CA TYR A 207 -20.49 -14.52 29.40
C TYR A 207 -19.70 -13.21 29.49
N PRO A 208 -19.70 -12.53 30.66
CA PRO A 208 -18.96 -11.29 30.84
C PRO A 208 -17.47 -11.44 30.50
N GLY A 209 -16.93 -10.48 29.76
CA GLY A 209 -15.53 -10.47 29.33
C GLY A 209 -15.21 -11.36 28.12
N SER A 210 -16.19 -12.08 27.57
CA SER A 210 -16.03 -12.84 26.33
C SER A 210 -16.04 -11.94 25.08
N VAL A 211 -16.72 -10.80 25.13
CA VAL A 211 -16.74 -9.82 24.04
C VAL A 211 -15.78 -8.68 24.36
N SER A 212 -14.96 -8.30 23.38
CA SER A 212 -13.98 -7.21 23.47
C SER A 212 -13.94 -6.39 22.19
N HIS A 213 -13.31 -5.22 22.23
CA HIS A 213 -12.99 -4.41 21.06
C HIS A 213 -11.47 -4.20 20.96
N SER A 214 -10.96 -4.01 19.74
CA SER A 214 -9.54 -3.78 19.45
C SER A 214 -8.88 -2.67 20.31
N LYS A 215 -9.64 -1.63 20.70
CA LYS A 215 -9.20 -0.58 21.66
C LYS A 215 -8.61 -1.16 22.95
N TYR A 216 -9.18 -2.24 23.45
CA TYR A 216 -8.85 -2.84 24.75
C TYR A 216 -7.88 -4.03 24.62
N TYR A 217 -7.43 -4.35 23.41
CA TYR A 217 -6.41 -5.37 23.19
C TYR A 217 -5.04 -4.86 23.67
N ARG A 218 -4.21 -5.75 24.25
CA ARG A 218 -2.83 -5.43 24.67
C ARG A 218 -1.82 -6.47 24.28
N ARG A 219 -2.15 -7.74 24.49
CA ARG A 219 -1.27 -8.87 24.21
C ARG A 219 -2.07 -10.15 23.97
N PRO A 220 -1.53 -11.12 23.23
CA PRO A 220 -2.26 -12.31 22.82
C PRO A 220 -2.42 -13.33 23.98
N ASP A 221 -1.61 -13.26 25.05
CA ASP A 221 -1.53 -14.28 26.10
C ASP A 221 -2.88 -14.67 26.71
N ILE A 222 -3.80 -13.69 26.84
CA ILE A 222 -5.14 -13.90 27.40
C ILE A 222 -6.05 -14.78 26.53
N TYR A 223 -5.63 -15.05 25.29
CA TYR A 223 -6.33 -15.86 24.30
C TYR A 223 -5.72 -17.27 24.16
N ALA A 224 -4.71 -17.61 24.97
CA ALA A 224 -4.05 -18.91 24.91
C ALA A 224 -5.04 -20.07 25.06
N GLY A 225 -5.04 -21.00 24.09
CA GLY A 225 -5.92 -22.17 24.07
C GLY A 225 -7.41 -21.90 23.86
N LYS A 226 -7.83 -20.65 23.67
CA LYS A 226 -9.24 -20.26 23.49
C LYS A 226 -9.67 -20.32 22.04
N LYS A 227 -10.95 -20.63 21.78
CA LYS A 227 -11.56 -20.45 20.44
C LYS A 227 -11.95 -18.98 20.25
N VAL A 228 -11.30 -18.31 19.29
CA VAL A 228 -11.46 -16.85 19.09
C VAL A 228 -12.10 -16.52 17.75
N VAL A 229 -13.08 -15.61 17.79
CA VAL A 229 -13.69 -14.98 16.62
C VAL A 229 -13.28 -13.50 16.58
N ILE A 230 -12.64 -13.08 15.50
CA ILE A 230 -12.34 -11.68 15.17
C ILE A 230 -13.47 -11.18 14.25
N VAL A 231 -14.01 -9.99 14.53
CA VAL A 231 -15.04 -9.36 13.68
C VAL A 231 -14.45 -8.13 12.99
N GLY A 232 -14.27 -8.18 11.67
CA GLY A 232 -13.66 -7.14 10.85
C GLY A 232 -12.25 -7.51 10.38
N ASN A 233 -11.96 -7.23 9.10
CA ASN A 233 -10.75 -7.64 8.39
C ASN A 233 -9.98 -6.43 7.80
N SER A 234 -9.91 -5.32 8.54
CA SER A 234 -9.05 -4.17 8.22
C SER A 234 -7.72 -4.27 8.99
N ALA A 235 -6.92 -3.18 9.04
CA ALA A 235 -5.61 -3.16 9.69
C ALA A 235 -5.58 -3.82 11.09
N SER A 236 -6.50 -3.45 11.99
CA SER A 236 -6.57 -4.06 13.33
C SER A 236 -6.97 -5.54 13.32
N GLY A 237 -7.89 -5.94 12.43
CA GLY A 237 -8.33 -7.33 12.35
C GLY A 237 -7.23 -8.25 11.82
N ILE A 238 -6.46 -7.76 10.85
CA ILE A 238 -5.29 -8.42 10.29
C ILE A 238 -4.22 -8.60 11.36
N ASP A 239 -3.87 -7.54 12.09
CA ASP A 239 -2.84 -7.60 13.13
C ASP A 239 -3.22 -8.52 14.29
N LEU A 240 -4.40 -8.30 14.87
CA LEU A 240 -4.84 -9.07 16.02
C LEU A 240 -5.07 -10.54 15.66
N SER A 241 -5.56 -10.87 14.46
CA SER A 241 -5.68 -12.27 14.04
C SER A 241 -4.33 -12.95 13.92
N ALA A 242 -3.31 -12.27 13.38
CA ALA A 242 -1.94 -12.78 13.32
C ALA A 242 -1.37 -13.03 14.73
N GLN A 243 -1.45 -12.05 15.64
CA GLN A 243 -0.93 -12.18 17.00
C GLN A 243 -1.68 -13.23 17.83
N ILE A 244 -3.01 -13.29 17.73
CA ILE A 244 -3.83 -14.24 18.49
C ILE A 244 -3.63 -15.68 17.99
N SER A 245 -3.49 -15.88 16.67
CA SER A 245 -3.27 -17.22 16.10
C SER A 245 -1.99 -17.91 16.59
N ALA A 246 -1.03 -17.14 17.11
CA ALA A 246 0.18 -17.68 17.70
C ALA A 246 -0.07 -18.48 19.00
N VAL A 247 -1.15 -18.21 19.72
CA VAL A 247 -1.41 -18.78 21.05
C VAL A 247 -2.80 -19.42 21.21
N SER A 248 -3.78 -19.05 20.38
CA SER A 248 -5.16 -19.51 20.50
C SER A 248 -5.37 -20.96 20.04
N GLN A 249 -6.57 -21.48 20.28
CA GLN A 249 -7.06 -22.62 19.52
C GLN A 249 -7.18 -22.21 18.05
N LEU A 250 -6.79 -23.13 17.15
CA LEU A 250 -6.81 -22.90 15.71
C LEU A 250 -7.97 -23.66 15.04
N PRO A 251 -8.49 -23.14 13.91
CA PRO A 251 -8.15 -21.84 13.33
C PRO A 251 -8.75 -20.66 14.11
N VAL A 252 -8.12 -19.49 14.05
CA VAL A 252 -8.79 -18.23 14.42
C VAL A 252 -9.83 -17.93 13.35
N ILE A 253 -11.05 -17.60 13.78
CA ILE A 253 -12.15 -17.33 12.88
C ILE A 253 -12.23 -15.83 12.66
N VAL A 254 -12.26 -15.39 11.41
CA VAL A 254 -12.32 -13.97 11.06
C VAL A 254 -13.59 -13.74 10.23
N SER A 255 -14.56 -13.03 10.83
CA SER A 255 -15.81 -12.64 10.17
C SER A 255 -15.66 -11.31 9.45
N GLU A 256 -16.10 -11.26 8.19
CA GLU A 256 -16.13 -10.04 7.40
C GLU A 256 -17.41 -9.94 6.57
N LYS A 257 -17.76 -8.71 6.15
CA LYS A 257 -18.87 -8.50 5.22
C LYS A 257 -18.48 -9.06 3.85
N ALA A 258 -19.06 -10.20 3.47
CA ALA A 258 -18.80 -10.82 2.17
C ALA A 258 -19.25 -9.89 1.03
N GLN A 259 -18.35 -9.63 0.07
CA GLN A 259 -18.79 -9.23 -1.28
C GLN A 259 -19.17 -10.51 -2.06
N PRO A 260 -20.17 -10.46 -2.94
CA PRO A 260 -20.55 -11.63 -3.73
C PRO A 260 -19.38 -12.05 -4.64
N GLY A 261 -18.71 -13.16 -4.29
CA GLY A 261 -17.67 -13.79 -5.11
C GLY A 261 -16.39 -14.27 -4.42
N THR A 262 -16.21 -14.09 -3.10
CA THR A 262 -15.01 -14.61 -2.42
C THR A 262 -15.18 -16.07 -2.03
N SER A 263 -14.44 -16.97 -2.68
CA SER A 263 -14.17 -18.31 -2.14
C SER A 263 -13.35 -18.15 -0.86
N PHE A 264 -13.89 -18.56 0.28
CA PHE A 264 -13.15 -18.56 1.55
C PHE A 264 -12.00 -19.56 1.46
N GLU A 265 -10.78 -19.10 1.22
CA GLU A 265 -9.60 -19.96 1.33
C GLU A 265 -9.52 -20.52 2.76
N GLN A 266 -9.47 -21.84 2.88
CA GLN A 266 -9.33 -22.53 4.16
C GLN A 266 -7.84 -22.67 4.47
N HIS A 267 -7.32 -21.84 5.38
CA HIS A 267 -5.97 -22.02 5.92
C HIS A 267 -6.02 -22.74 7.27
N SER A 268 -4.94 -23.44 7.62
CA SER A 268 -4.82 -24.16 8.90
C SER A 268 -4.84 -23.24 10.13
N LEU A 269 -4.46 -21.97 9.95
CA LEU A 269 -4.33 -20.99 11.03
C LEU A 269 -5.51 -20.00 11.13
N ILE A 270 -6.06 -19.59 9.99
CA ILE A 270 -7.14 -18.59 9.91
C ILE A 270 -8.25 -19.14 9.02
N ARG A 271 -9.48 -18.97 9.47
CA ARG A 271 -10.69 -19.29 8.71
C ARG A 271 -11.52 -18.03 8.51
N MET A 272 -11.59 -17.56 7.27
CA MET A 272 -12.49 -16.49 6.89
C MET A 272 -13.93 -17.01 6.83
N VAL A 273 -14.86 -16.24 7.38
CA VAL A 273 -16.30 -16.54 7.40
C VAL A 273 -17.10 -15.28 7.05
N PRO A 274 -18.34 -15.40 6.55
CA PRO A 274 -19.15 -14.24 6.26
C PRO A 274 -19.58 -13.49 7.54
N GLU A 275 -20.34 -12.42 7.35
CA GLU A 275 -20.90 -11.62 8.42
C GLU A 275 -21.76 -12.48 9.37
N ILE A 276 -21.66 -12.18 10.66
CA ILE A 276 -22.42 -12.85 11.71
C ILE A 276 -23.90 -12.52 11.52
N ALA A 277 -24.74 -13.55 11.48
CA ALA A 277 -26.18 -13.42 11.46
C ALA A 277 -26.73 -13.18 12.88
N GLU A 278 -26.28 -13.98 13.85
CA GLU A 278 -26.76 -13.94 15.23
C GLU A 278 -25.77 -14.59 16.21
N PHE A 279 -25.88 -14.19 17.47
CA PHE A 279 -25.27 -14.86 18.61
C PHE A 279 -26.33 -15.70 19.34
N ILE A 280 -25.98 -16.94 19.65
CA ILE A 280 -26.81 -17.85 20.45
C ILE A 280 -26.09 -18.04 21.78
N ALA A 281 -26.59 -17.38 22.82
CA ALA A 281 -25.98 -17.42 24.15
C ALA A 281 -25.91 -18.86 24.69
N GLU A 282 -27.01 -19.61 24.61
CA GLU A 282 -27.03 -21.02 24.97
C GLU A 282 -26.05 -21.83 24.10
N GLY A 283 -25.05 -22.44 24.74
CA GLY A 283 -24.02 -23.21 24.05
C GLY A 283 -22.92 -22.37 23.37
N ARG A 284 -22.81 -21.07 23.68
CA ARG A 284 -21.74 -20.17 23.20
C ARG A 284 -21.55 -20.23 21.68
N SER A 285 -22.63 -20.11 20.93
CA SER A 285 -22.62 -20.34 19.48
C SER A 285 -22.84 -19.05 18.68
N ILE A 286 -22.33 -19.02 17.45
CA ILE A 286 -22.46 -17.91 16.50
C ILE A 286 -22.89 -18.48 15.16
N THR A 287 -23.99 -17.96 14.62
CA THR A 287 -24.47 -18.29 13.28
C THR A 287 -23.99 -17.22 12.30
N PHE A 288 -23.49 -17.64 11.13
CA PHE A 288 -23.07 -16.75 10.05
C PHE A 288 -24.09 -16.72 8.92
N ASN A 289 -24.01 -15.71 8.05
CA ASN A 289 -24.98 -15.53 6.95
C ASN A 289 -24.97 -16.66 5.90
N ASP A 290 -23.96 -17.55 5.88
CA ASP A 290 -23.97 -18.77 5.06
C ASP A 290 -24.66 -19.96 5.74
N GLY A 291 -25.28 -19.76 6.90
CA GLY A 291 -25.93 -20.80 7.71
C GLY A 291 -24.97 -21.63 8.55
N ARG A 292 -23.66 -21.37 8.49
CA ARG A 292 -22.68 -22.05 9.34
C ARG A 292 -22.88 -21.64 10.79
N ILE A 293 -22.67 -22.59 11.70
CA ILE A 293 -22.72 -22.37 13.14
C ILE A 293 -21.36 -22.73 13.73
N GLU A 294 -20.69 -21.78 14.37
CA GLU A 294 -19.53 -22.06 15.19
C GLU A 294 -19.96 -22.17 16.66
N LYS A 295 -19.57 -23.26 17.33
CA LYS A 295 -19.95 -23.55 18.72
C LYS A 295 -18.76 -23.36 19.65
N GLU A 296 -19.06 -23.23 20.95
CA GLU A 296 -18.05 -23.15 22.01
C GLU A 296 -17.06 -21.98 21.80
N VAL A 297 -17.57 -20.83 21.37
CA VAL A 297 -16.75 -19.63 21.15
C VAL A 297 -16.36 -19.03 22.50
N ASP A 298 -15.05 -18.94 22.74
CA ASP A 298 -14.53 -18.44 24.01
C ASP A 298 -14.47 -16.92 24.06
N CYS A 299 -14.01 -16.30 22.97
CA CYS A 299 -13.77 -14.88 22.88
C CYS A 299 -14.16 -14.33 21.52
N VAL A 300 -14.71 -13.11 21.52
CA VAL A 300 -15.09 -12.34 20.35
C VAL A 300 -14.38 -11.00 20.43
N VAL A 301 -13.64 -10.64 19.38
CA VAL A 301 -12.85 -9.40 19.33
C VAL A 301 -13.32 -8.55 18.15
N PHE A 302 -14.04 -7.47 18.45
CA PHE A 302 -14.50 -6.52 17.46
C PHE A 302 -13.36 -5.61 16.99
N CYS A 303 -13.00 -5.75 15.71
CA CYS A 303 -12.07 -4.92 14.96
C CYS A 303 -12.83 -4.02 13.96
N THR A 304 -13.97 -3.49 14.42
CA THR A 304 -14.97 -2.75 13.63
C THR A 304 -14.73 -1.24 13.58
N GLY A 305 -13.63 -0.78 14.17
CA GLY A 305 -13.19 0.60 14.14
C GLY A 305 -13.91 1.49 15.14
N TYR A 306 -13.97 2.77 14.83
CA TYR A 306 -14.37 3.81 15.78
C TYR A 306 -15.42 4.74 15.18
N PHE A 307 -16.08 5.49 16.04
CA PHE A 307 -16.83 6.69 15.67
C PHE A 307 -15.90 7.90 15.58
N TYR A 308 -16.25 8.84 14.71
CA TYR A 308 -15.85 10.23 14.94
C TYR A 308 -16.66 10.77 16.13
N SER A 309 -15.98 11.39 17.08
CA SER A 309 -16.61 11.90 18.30
C SER A 309 -15.86 13.13 18.81
N PHE A 310 -16.60 14.22 18.98
CA PHE A 310 -16.11 15.48 19.55
C PHE A 310 -17.09 15.94 20.63
N PRO A 311 -17.16 15.23 21.78
CA PRO A 311 -18.23 15.38 22.76
C PRO A 311 -18.22 16.75 23.46
N PHE A 312 -17.18 17.56 23.27
CA PHE A 312 -17.11 18.94 23.75
C PHE A 312 -17.79 19.95 22.81
N LEU A 313 -18.16 19.58 21.58
CA LEU A 313 -18.84 20.46 20.60
C LEU A 313 -20.37 20.26 20.57
N LYS A 314 -21.01 20.09 21.73
CA LYS A 314 -22.43 19.71 21.81
C LYS A 314 -23.41 20.78 21.30
N THR A 315 -22.99 22.04 21.33
CA THR A 315 -23.82 23.21 20.99
C THR A 315 -23.57 23.73 19.58
N LEU A 316 -22.71 23.07 18.80
CA LEU A 316 -22.38 23.49 17.45
C LEU A 316 -23.57 23.25 16.51
N ASP A 317 -23.96 24.28 15.77
CA ASP A 317 -25.05 24.23 14.78
C ASP A 317 -24.57 24.85 13.45
N PRO A 318 -24.63 24.11 12.32
CA PRO A 318 -24.94 22.67 12.24
C PRO A 318 -23.91 21.76 12.95
N PRO A 319 -24.33 20.59 13.45
CA PRO A 319 -23.42 19.71 14.17
C PRO A 319 -22.41 19.03 13.24
N VAL A 320 -21.14 19.02 13.63
CA VAL A 320 -20.09 18.25 12.93
C VAL A 320 -20.28 16.75 13.11
N ILE A 321 -20.81 16.30 14.26
CA ILE A 321 -21.07 14.89 14.57
C ILE A 321 -22.55 14.64 14.76
N THR A 322 -23.10 13.68 14.03
CA THR A 322 -24.46 13.15 14.23
C THR A 322 -24.39 11.71 14.77
N ASP A 323 -24.36 10.72 13.88
CA ASP A 323 -24.25 9.28 14.19
C ASP A 323 -22.80 8.79 14.38
N GLY A 324 -21.83 9.71 14.28
CA GLY A 324 -20.40 9.40 14.38
C GLY A 324 -19.82 8.64 13.19
N SER A 325 -20.58 8.43 12.11
CA SER A 325 -20.08 7.74 10.91
C SER A 325 -19.01 8.55 10.16
N TYR A 326 -19.14 9.87 10.12
CA TYR A 326 -18.16 10.82 9.56
C TYR A 326 -18.37 12.22 10.16
N ALA A 327 -17.42 13.13 9.94
CA ALA A 327 -17.49 14.52 10.38
C ALA A 327 -18.02 15.43 9.25
N ARG A 328 -19.12 16.14 9.52
CA ARG A 328 -19.85 16.98 8.55
C ARG A 328 -19.39 18.42 8.55
N HIS A 329 -19.69 19.12 7.48
CA HIS A 329 -19.49 20.56 7.33
C HIS A 329 -18.02 20.97 7.43
N LEU A 330 -17.14 20.16 6.82
CA LEU A 330 -15.69 20.36 6.86
C LEU A 330 -15.10 20.56 5.46
N TYR A 331 -14.91 21.80 5.04
CA TYR A 331 -14.21 22.14 3.81
C TYR A 331 -12.75 21.68 3.86
N GLU A 332 -12.28 21.06 2.78
CA GLU A 332 -10.99 20.36 2.71
C GLU A 332 -10.77 19.34 3.83
N HIS A 333 -11.84 18.82 4.45
CA HIS A 333 -11.78 17.99 5.67
C HIS A 333 -11.17 18.69 6.89
N ILE A 334 -11.10 20.02 6.86
CA ILE A 334 -10.40 20.83 7.86
C ILE A 334 -11.30 21.93 8.41
N LEU A 335 -11.72 22.88 7.58
CA LEU A 335 -12.37 24.12 8.03
C LEU A 335 -13.86 23.89 8.22
N TYR A 336 -14.37 24.25 9.38
CA TYR A 336 -15.81 24.24 9.62
C TYR A 336 -16.49 25.30 8.75
N ILE A 337 -17.43 24.88 7.90
CA ILE A 337 -17.98 25.71 6.82
C ILE A 337 -18.68 26.96 7.36
N ASP A 338 -19.43 26.82 8.45
CA ASP A 338 -20.22 27.93 9.01
C ASP A 338 -19.39 28.90 9.85
N ASP A 339 -18.21 28.49 10.32
CA ASP A 339 -17.24 29.38 10.97
C ASP A 339 -15.80 28.86 10.79
N PRO A 340 -15.03 29.37 9.81
CA PRO A 340 -13.69 28.88 9.50
C PRO A 340 -12.63 29.24 10.56
N THR A 341 -13.02 29.90 11.66
CA THR A 341 -12.18 30.01 12.87
C THR A 341 -12.19 28.73 13.71
N LEU A 342 -13.04 27.75 13.38
CA LEU A 342 -12.99 26.38 13.89
C LEU A 342 -12.41 25.45 12.80
N ALA A 343 -11.33 24.75 13.13
CA ALA A 343 -10.68 23.81 12.21
C ALA A 343 -10.45 22.45 12.88
N PHE A 344 -10.37 21.40 12.08
CA PHE A 344 -10.15 20.02 12.51
C PHE A 344 -8.94 19.43 11.80
N LEU A 345 -8.06 18.76 12.54
CA LEU A 345 -6.89 18.10 11.98
C LEU A 345 -6.98 16.58 12.09
N GLY A 346 -6.40 15.89 11.11
CA GLY A 346 -6.30 14.44 11.11
C GLY A 346 -7.63 13.72 10.89
N ILE A 347 -8.62 14.39 10.28
CA ILE A 347 -9.91 13.79 9.90
C ILE A 347 -9.78 12.74 8.78
N PRO A 348 -8.94 12.93 7.74
CA PRO A 348 -8.81 11.95 6.68
C PRO A 348 -8.37 10.55 7.13
N GLN A 349 -8.94 9.52 6.51
CA GLN A 349 -8.59 8.10 6.71
C GLN A 349 -7.83 7.54 5.50
N ARG A 350 -7.11 6.44 5.73
CA ARG A 350 -6.26 5.77 4.72
C ARG A 350 -5.13 6.66 4.18
N VAL A 351 -4.56 7.46 5.08
CA VAL A 351 -3.47 8.41 4.81
C VAL A 351 -2.23 8.06 5.62
N VAL A 352 -1.12 8.76 5.35
CA VAL A 352 0.02 8.83 6.27
C VAL A 352 -0.19 10.00 7.25
N PRO A 353 -0.41 9.77 8.55
CA PRO A 353 -0.96 10.80 9.44
C PRO A 353 -0.07 12.04 9.63
N PHE A 354 1.25 11.87 9.80
CA PHE A 354 2.11 12.99 10.19
C PHE A 354 2.30 14.00 9.05
N PRO A 355 2.60 13.61 7.79
CA PRO A 355 2.65 14.55 6.67
C PRO A 355 1.29 15.22 6.38
N VAL A 356 0.17 14.50 6.50
CA VAL A 356 -1.16 15.12 6.39
C VAL A 356 -1.33 16.19 7.47
N SER A 357 -0.95 15.89 8.71
CA SER A 357 -1.08 16.85 9.79
C SER A 357 -0.23 18.11 9.59
N GLU A 358 0.96 18.00 9.04
CA GLU A 358 1.77 19.15 8.64
C GLU A 358 1.08 19.96 7.56
N ALA A 359 0.68 19.32 6.46
CA ALA A 359 0.06 20.00 5.33
C ALA A 359 -1.22 20.76 5.74
N GLN A 360 -2.08 20.13 6.57
CA GLN A 360 -3.27 20.77 7.11
C GLN A 360 -2.92 21.91 8.08
N SER A 361 -1.98 21.72 9.00
CA SER A 361 -1.55 22.76 9.95
C SER A 361 -0.98 23.98 9.23
N ALA A 362 -0.17 23.74 8.20
CA ALA A 362 0.47 24.75 7.38
C ALA A 362 -0.54 25.60 6.60
N TYR A 363 -1.58 24.96 6.05
CA TYR A 363 -2.66 25.65 5.36
C TYR A 363 -3.49 26.52 6.33
N VAL A 364 -3.95 25.95 7.46
CA VAL A 364 -4.81 26.66 8.41
C VAL A 364 -4.08 27.81 9.08
N ALA A 365 -2.82 27.61 9.52
CA ALA A 365 -2.02 28.65 10.16
C ALA A 365 -1.89 29.89 9.26
N ARG A 366 -1.68 29.69 7.95
CA ARG A 366 -1.57 30.78 6.96
C ARG A 366 -2.91 31.46 6.66
N VAL A 367 -4.01 30.72 6.64
CA VAL A 367 -5.37 31.30 6.52
C VAL A 367 -5.67 32.17 7.74
N TRP A 368 -5.44 31.66 8.96
CA TRP A 368 -5.67 32.40 10.20
C TRP A 368 -4.70 33.56 10.40
N ALA A 369 -3.48 33.49 9.87
CA ALA A 369 -2.53 34.61 9.83
C ALA A 369 -2.89 35.68 8.76
N GLY A 370 -3.93 35.46 7.96
CA GLY A 370 -4.36 36.37 6.89
C GLY A 370 -3.38 36.44 5.72
N ARG A 371 -2.57 35.40 5.53
CA ARG A 371 -1.60 35.27 4.42
C ARG A 371 -2.14 34.46 3.25
N LEU A 372 -3.19 33.67 3.48
CA LEU A 372 -4.02 33.03 2.46
C LEU A 372 -5.45 33.58 2.53
N PRO A 373 -6.16 33.62 1.38
CA PRO A 373 -7.55 34.04 1.37
C PRO A 373 -8.45 33.01 2.06
N VAL A 374 -9.57 33.49 2.61
CA VAL A 374 -10.59 32.62 3.21
C VAL A 374 -11.51 32.12 2.09
N PRO A 375 -11.78 30.80 1.99
CA PRO A 375 -12.74 30.29 1.03
C PRO A 375 -14.14 30.83 1.33
N SER A 376 -14.91 31.17 0.28
CA SER A 376 -16.27 31.67 0.47
C SER A 376 -17.18 30.56 0.98
N ARG A 377 -18.16 30.90 1.85
CA ARG A 377 -19.12 29.91 2.37
C ARG A 377 -19.84 29.17 1.24
N SER A 378 -20.19 29.86 0.16
CA SER A 378 -20.78 29.22 -1.03
C SER A 378 -19.83 28.22 -1.69
N GLY A 379 -18.55 28.56 -1.86
CA GLY A 379 -17.57 27.65 -2.45
C GLY A 379 -17.28 26.44 -1.56
N MET A 380 -17.28 26.64 -0.24
CA MET A 380 -17.14 25.55 0.73
C MET A 380 -18.32 24.58 0.70
N LEU A 381 -19.55 25.09 0.61
CA LEU A 381 -20.77 24.27 0.48
C LEU A 381 -20.83 23.52 -0.85
N GLU A 382 -20.43 24.16 -1.95
CA GLU A 382 -20.34 23.53 -3.27
C GLU A 382 -19.35 22.36 -3.24
N TRP A 383 -18.17 22.58 -2.67
CA TRP A 383 -17.17 21.54 -2.45
C TRP A 383 -17.71 20.37 -1.62
N GLU A 384 -18.49 20.63 -0.56
CA GLU A 384 -19.07 19.57 0.27
C GLU A 384 -20.12 18.79 -0.51
N ALA A 385 -21.00 19.50 -1.22
CA ALA A 385 -22.04 18.91 -2.05
C ALA A 385 -21.44 17.97 -3.12
N GLU A 386 -20.39 18.39 -3.83
CA GLU A 386 -19.70 17.56 -4.84
C GLU A 386 -19.23 16.22 -4.26
N ARG A 387 -18.73 16.21 -3.02
CA ARG A 387 -18.20 15.00 -2.37
C ARG A 387 -19.30 14.12 -1.83
N LEU A 388 -20.39 14.70 -1.36
CA LEU A 388 -21.60 13.96 -1.01
C LEU A 388 -22.17 13.26 -2.24
N VAL A 389 -22.15 13.91 -3.41
CA VAL A 389 -22.52 13.26 -4.68
C VAL A 389 -21.52 12.16 -5.07
N GLU A 390 -20.21 12.40 -4.97
CA GLU A 390 -19.18 11.42 -5.37
C GLU A 390 -19.14 10.18 -4.44
N LYS A 391 -19.28 10.39 -3.13
CA LYS A 391 -18.98 9.37 -2.10
C LYS A 391 -20.21 8.85 -1.34
N GLY A 392 -21.33 9.56 -1.41
CA GLY A 392 -22.48 9.33 -0.54
C GLY A 392 -22.21 9.76 0.91
N GLU A 393 -23.27 9.77 1.72
CA GLU A 393 -23.16 10.05 3.16
C GLU A 393 -22.51 8.89 3.92
N GLY A 394 -21.31 9.08 4.44
CA GLY A 394 -20.66 8.08 5.29
C GLY A 394 -19.14 8.21 5.37
N LYS A 395 -18.51 7.18 5.98
CA LYS A 395 -17.06 7.07 6.19
C LYS A 395 -16.21 7.30 4.94
N ALA A 396 -16.77 7.04 3.75
CA ALA A 396 -16.08 7.19 2.48
C ALA A 396 -15.72 8.65 2.13
N ILE A 397 -16.41 9.64 2.72
CA ILE A 397 -16.16 11.07 2.49
C ILE A 397 -14.73 11.46 2.84
N HIS A 398 -14.20 10.95 3.97
CA HIS A 398 -12.85 11.27 4.43
C HIS A 398 -11.80 10.24 3.98
N ASN A 399 -12.17 9.27 3.16
CA ASN A 399 -11.23 8.25 2.70
C ASN A 399 -10.38 8.80 1.55
N LEU A 400 -9.12 9.08 1.86
CA LEU A 400 -8.12 9.56 0.91
C LEU A 400 -7.10 8.46 0.59
N ALA A 401 -7.54 7.23 0.39
CA ALA A 401 -6.66 6.15 -0.06
C ALA A 401 -5.88 6.59 -1.31
N PHE A 402 -4.60 6.22 -1.35
CA PHE A 402 -3.68 6.50 -2.47
C PHE A 402 -4.32 6.29 -3.85
N PRO A 403 -4.09 7.20 -4.81
CA PRO A 403 -3.17 8.36 -4.73
C PRO A 403 -3.77 9.62 -4.08
N LYS A 404 -5.00 9.57 -3.57
CA LYS A 404 -5.71 10.78 -3.11
C LYS A 404 -5.05 11.48 -1.92
N ASP A 405 -4.38 10.75 -1.03
CA ASP A 405 -3.61 11.32 0.09
C ASP A 405 -2.45 12.18 -0.41
N VAL A 406 -1.71 11.70 -1.40
CA VAL A 406 -0.59 12.41 -2.03
C VAL A 406 -1.07 13.67 -2.72
N GLU A 407 -2.13 13.53 -3.53
CA GLU A 407 -2.75 14.66 -4.24
C GLU A 407 -3.21 15.73 -3.24
N TYR A 408 -3.82 15.31 -2.13
CA TYR A 408 -4.28 16.20 -1.08
C TYR A 408 -3.13 16.92 -0.34
N ILE A 409 -2.08 16.19 0.07
CA ILE A 409 -0.89 16.78 0.71
C ILE A 409 -0.25 17.81 -0.24
N ASN A 410 -0.04 17.43 -1.51
CA ASN A 410 0.57 18.31 -2.50
C ASN A 410 -0.31 19.53 -2.80
N LYS A 411 -1.63 19.37 -2.87
CA LYS A 411 -2.57 20.49 -3.01
C LYS A 411 -2.43 21.48 -1.86
N LEU A 412 -2.43 21.02 -0.62
CA LEU A 412 -2.30 21.89 0.56
C LEU A 412 -0.91 22.54 0.65
N HIS A 413 0.13 21.82 0.21
CA HIS A 413 1.48 22.35 0.06
C HIS A 413 1.53 23.49 -0.96
N ASP A 414 0.96 23.29 -2.15
CA ASP A 414 0.99 24.28 -3.22
C ASP A 414 0.16 25.52 -2.84
N LEU A 415 -1.00 25.32 -2.19
CA LEU A 415 -1.77 26.41 -1.59
C LEU A 415 -0.93 27.15 -0.54
N SER A 416 -0.25 26.43 0.34
CA SER A 416 0.65 27.01 1.35
C SER A 416 1.78 27.85 0.74
N LEU A 417 2.33 27.44 -0.39
CA LEU A 417 3.36 28.19 -1.12
C LEU A 417 2.84 29.47 -1.79
N SER A 418 1.53 29.56 -2.06
CA SER A 418 0.91 30.77 -2.61
C SER A 418 0.72 31.90 -1.57
N ALA A 419 1.00 31.62 -0.30
CA ALA A 419 0.81 32.57 0.78
C ALA A 419 1.71 33.80 0.64
N ARG A 420 1.16 34.98 0.97
CA ARG A 420 1.92 36.22 0.94
C ARG A 420 3.13 36.13 1.88
N ARG A 421 4.30 36.57 1.40
CA ARG A 421 5.53 36.66 2.20
C ARG A 421 5.42 37.76 3.25
N VAL A 422 5.97 37.52 4.43
CA VAL A 422 6.01 38.48 5.55
C VAL A 422 7.44 38.54 6.08
N ASP A 423 7.98 39.75 6.21
CA ASP A 423 9.34 39.94 6.74
C ASP A 423 9.46 39.41 8.17
N GLY A 424 10.59 38.78 8.49
CA GLY A 424 10.86 38.19 9.80
C GLY A 424 10.41 36.72 9.95
N LEU A 425 9.69 36.16 8.96
CA LEU A 425 9.45 34.72 8.88
C LEU A 425 10.59 33.99 8.16
N GLU A 426 10.75 32.70 8.48
CA GLU A 426 11.72 31.81 7.84
C GLU A 426 11.50 31.67 6.33
N ASN A 427 12.46 31.06 5.61
CA ASN A 427 12.38 30.77 4.17
C ASN A 427 12.04 32.02 3.33
N HIS A 428 12.73 33.13 3.60
CA HIS A 428 12.53 34.43 2.95
C HIS A 428 11.08 34.92 3.06
N GLY A 429 10.53 34.87 4.27
CA GLY A 429 9.19 35.35 4.58
C GLY A 429 8.05 34.36 4.31
N MET A 430 8.36 33.11 3.94
CA MET A 430 7.35 32.07 3.69
C MET A 430 6.89 31.35 4.97
N GLY A 431 7.67 31.40 6.04
CA GLY A 431 7.51 30.54 7.22
C GLY A 431 8.04 29.13 6.95
N ILE A 432 7.80 28.20 7.89
CA ILE A 432 8.23 26.81 7.73
C ILE A 432 7.54 26.14 6.54
N ASN A 433 8.28 25.29 5.81
CA ASN A 433 7.76 24.62 4.62
C ASN A 433 6.69 23.62 5.02
N ALA A 434 5.57 23.61 4.30
CA ALA A 434 4.58 22.54 4.45
C ALA A 434 5.19 21.20 3.98
N ALA A 435 4.68 20.08 4.50
CA ALA A 435 5.05 18.77 3.98
C ALA A 435 4.75 18.67 2.48
N ARG A 436 5.71 18.14 1.71
CA ARG A 436 5.56 17.81 0.29
C ARG A 436 5.78 16.32 0.09
N SER A 437 4.89 15.66 -0.62
CA SER A 437 5.10 14.26 -0.99
C SER A 437 6.10 14.20 -2.15
N TYR A 438 7.35 13.80 -1.87
CA TYR A 438 8.39 13.59 -2.89
C TYR A 438 8.22 12.26 -3.64
N ALA A 439 8.89 12.10 -4.79
CA ALA A 439 8.93 10.90 -5.64
C ALA A 439 9.31 9.58 -4.91
N GLY A 440 9.71 9.63 -3.63
CA GLY A 440 9.80 8.47 -2.75
C GLY A 440 8.46 7.77 -2.49
N TYR A 441 7.32 8.48 -2.61
CA TYR A 441 5.99 7.88 -2.63
C TYR A 441 5.79 6.89 -3.80
N SER A 442 6.53 7.09 -4.91
CA SER A 442 6.55 6.17 -6.07
C SER A 442 7.50 4.98 -5.87
N ARG A 443 8.51 5.06 -4.98
CA ARG A 443 9.38 3.91 -4.65
C ARG A 443 8.71 2.89 -3.74
N TYR A 444 7.74 3.34 -2.93
CA TYR A 444 6.85 2.49 -2.14
C TYR A 444 5.44 2.38 -2.76
N GLY A 445 5.31 2.87 -4.00
CA GLY A 445 4.07 3.05 -4.75
C GLY A 445 3.54 1.75 -5.32
N ASP A 446 3.14 0.85 -4.44
CA ASP A 446 2.04 -0.08 -4.69
C ASP A 446 1.22 -0.20 -3.39
N SER A 447 0.44 0.86 -3.15
CA SER A 447 -0.60 0.99 -2.13
C SER A 447 -0.11 1.11 -0.67
N PRO A 448 -0.26 2.30 -0.04
CA PRO A 448 -0.22 2.43 1.41
C PRO A 448 -1.18 1.45 2.09
N ASN A 449 -2.33 1.13 1.47
CA ASN A 449 -3.27 0.11 1.97
C ASN A 449 -2.76 -1.34 1.88
N LYS A 450 -1.81 -1.66 0.99
CA LYS A 450 -1.14 -2.97 0.94
C LYS A 450 0.03 -3.02 1.91
N ALA A 451 0.82 -1.94 2.03
CA ALA A 451 1.89 -1.83 3.03
C ALA A 451 1.35 -1.91 4.48
N LEU A 452 0.12 -1.44 4.70
CA LEU A 452 -0.61 -1.53 5.97
C LEU A 452 -0.99 -2.97 6.38
N SER A 453 -1.02 -3.95 5.46
CA SER A 453 -1.42 -5.35 5.75
C SER A 453 -0.33 -6.40 5.53
N SER A 454 0.53 -6.24 4.51
CA SER A 454 1.61 -7.20 4.23
C SER A 454 2.73 -7.13 5.27
N THR A 455 2.91 -5.99 5.92
CA THR A 455 4.06 -5.74 6.79
C THR A 455 3.82 -6.11 8.25
N VAL A 456 2.57 -6.01 8.70
CA VAL A 456 2.12 -6.50 10.01
C VAL A 456 2.44 -8.00 10.17
N ALA A 457 2.34 -8.77 9.10
CA ALA A 457 2.70 -10.20 9.08
C ALA A 457 4.23 -10.45 9.08
N ILE A 458 5.03 -9.53 8.52
CA ILE A 458 6.48 -9.68 8.39
C ILE A 458 7.18 -9.35 9.70
N SER A 459 6.73 -8.33 10.43
CA SER A 459 7.42 -7.92 11.65
C SER A 459 7.10 -8.78 12.88
N ALA A 460 5.93 -9.41 12.90
CA ALA A 460 5.61 -10.52 13.80
C ALA A 460 6.60 -11.71 13.65
N CYS A 461 7.20 -11.86 12.47
CA CYS A 461 8.14 -12.93 12.14
C CYS A 461 9.60 -12.61 12.54
N GLY A 462 9.96 -11.33 12.68
CA GLY A 462 11.35 -10.87 12.75
C GLY A 462 12.04 -10.89 14.13
N ARG A 463 11.32 -11.13 15.24
CA ARG A 463 11.85 -10.84 16.60
C ARG A 463 11.92 -12.00 17.60
N ILE A 464 11.96 -13.24 17.15
CA ILE A 464 12.31 -14.37 18.06
C ILE A 464 13.72 -14.93 17.75
N CYS A 465 14.47 -14.29 16.85
CA CYS A 465 15.81 -14.74 16.48
C CYS A 465 16.96 -14.13 17.32
N ASP A 466 16.73 -13.12 18.15
CA ASP A 466 17.80 -12.49 18.94
C ASP A 466 17.51 -12.52 20.45
N GLY A 467 18.20 -13.44 21.14
CA GLY A 467 18.22 -13.54 22.59
C GLY A 467 19.31 -14.51 23.05
N GLY A 468 20.46 -13.96 23.44
CA GLY A 468 21.64 -14.69 23.86
C GLY A 468 21.42 -15.62 25.06
N LEU A 469 22.09 -16.76 25.00
CA LEU A 469 22.12 -17.84 26.00
C LEU A 469 22.87 -17.44 27.28
N LEU A 470 22.24 -17.60 28.44
CA LEU A 470 22.90 -18.00 29.70
C LEU A 470 21.99 -18.96 30.50
N PRO A 471 22.55 -19.91 31.29
CA PRO A 471 21.85 -21.15 31.62
C PRO A 471 21.17 -21.10 33.01
N PHE A 472 19.95 -21.64 33.10
CA PHE A 472 19.38 -22.12 34.37
C PHE A 472 18.56 -23.39 34.13
N GLN A 473 18.82 -24.42 34.95
CA GLN A 473 18.21 -25.75 34.91
C GLN A 473 17.08 -25.87 35.99
N PRO A 474 16.24 -26.93 35.99
CA PRO A 474 14.82 -26.79 35.63
C PRO A 474 13.85 -27.01 36.81
N ARG A 475 12.63 -26.45 36.72
CA ARG A 475 11.41 -27.06 37.30
C ARG A 475 10.19 -26.89 36.39
N SER A 476 9.40 -27.96 36.39
CA SER A 476 8.25 -28.34 35.58
C SER A 476 7.11 -27.31 35.44
N SER A 477 6.82 -26.94 34.19
CA SER A 477 5.47 -26.76 33.64
C SER A 477 5.63 -26.53 32.12
N VAL A 478 5.02 -27.35 31.29
CA VAL A 478 5.18 -27.30 29.82
C VAL A 478 4.55 -25.99 29.30
N LYS A 479 5.38 -24.96 29.12
CA LYS A 479 5.08 -23.78 28.29
C LYS A 479 5.54 -24.08 26.86
N PRO A 480 4.80 -23.72 25.81
CA PRO A 480 5.30 -23.84 24.44
C PRO A 480 6.55 -22.95 24.30
N THR A 481 7.66 -23.55 23.88
CA THR A 481 8.93 -22.86 23.60
C THR A 481 8.75 -21.83 22.48
N SER A 482 9.48 -20.72 22.53
CA SER A 482 9.46 -19.65 21.51
C SER A 482 9.62 -20.15 20.06
N ALA A 483 10.30 -21.29 19.86
CA ALA A 483 10.44 -21.98 18.58
C ALA A 483 9.12 -22.48 17.94
N THR A 484 8.12 -22.88 18.76
CA THR A 484 6.80 -23.33 18.28
C THR A 484 5.95 -22.16 17.80
N ILE A 485 6.12 -21.00 18.41
CA ILE A 485 5.49 -19.73 18.02
C ILE A 485 6.10 -19.25 16.69
N ILE A 486 7.44 -19.29 16.56
CA ILE A 486 8.17 -18.94 15.31
C ILE A 486 7.69 -19.76 14.12
N ARG A 487 7.64 -21.09 14.26
CA ARG A 487 7.23 -21.98 13.17
C ARG A 487 5.78 -21.75 12.70
N ARG A 488 4.90 -21.27 13.58
CA ARG A 488 3.51 -20.96 13.25
C ARG A 488 3.35 -19.57 12.60
N MET A 489 4.20 -18.60 12.92
CA MET A 489 4.12 -17.26 12.33
C MET A 489 4.70 -17.19 10.91
N ILE A 490 5.75 -17.97 10.61
CA ILE A 490 6.36 -18.01 9.26
C ILE A 490 5.38 -18.48 8.17
N SER A 491 4.37 -19.29 8.49
CA SER A 491 3.39 -19.76 7.51
C SER A 491 2.25 -18.78 7.18
N LEU A 492 2.17 -17.62 7.83
CA LEU A 492 1.12 -16.61 7.62
C LEU A 492 1.47 -15.51 6.58
N VAL A 493 2.76 -15.35 6.26
CA VAL A 493 3.28 -14.25 5.41
C VAL A 493 2.60 -14.11 4.03
N PRO A 494 2.15 -15.18 3.33
CA PRO A 494 1.52 -15.05 2.02
C PRO A 494 0.08 -14.51 2.02
N TYR A 495 -0.67 -14.58 3.13
CA TYR A 495 -2.14 -14.57 3.08
C TYR A 495 -2.82 -13.25 3.45
N PHE A 496 -2.07 -12.26 3.97
CA PHE A 496 -2.60 -10.91 4.25
C PHE A 496 -2.53 -9.96 3.04
N LEU A 497 -2.25 -10.49 1.84
CA LEU A 497 -2.11 -9.75 0.59
C LEU A 497 -3.30 -9.78 -0.41
N PRO A 498 -4.45 -10.46 -0.25
CA PRO A 498 -5.48 -10.40 -1.30
C PRO A 498 -6.83 -9.79 -0.85
N TYR A 499 -6.93 -8.47 -0.59
CA TYR A 499 -8.25 -7.82 -0.46
C TYR A 499 -8.25 -6.39 -1.03
N TYR A 500 -8.79 -6.23 -2.26
CA TYR A 500 -9.60 -5.10 -2.76
C TYR A 500 -9.97 -5.42 -4.23
N ARG A 501 -10.96 -6.31 -4.43
CA ARG A 501 -11.72 -6.38 -5.69
C ARG A 501 -12.99 -5.55 -5.50
N THR A 502 -13.24 -4.60 -6.39
CA THR A 502 -14.50 -3.86 -6.47
C THR A 502 -15.50 -4.66 -7.30
N SER A 503 -16.60 -5.06 -6.67
CA SER A 503 -17.75 -5.63 -7.36
C SER A 503 -18.48 -4.55 -8.18
N ARG A 504 -18.65 -4.79 -9.49
CA ARG A 504 -19.63 -4.07 -10.32
C ARG A 504 -20.89 -4.93 -10.38
N THR A 505 -21.94 -4.49 -9.71
CA THR A 505 -23.31 -5.01 -9.89
C THR A 505 -23.93 -4.40 -11.14
N SER A 506 -24.31 -5.21 -12.12
CA SER A 506 -25.34 -4.87 -13.10
C SER A 506 -26.60 -5.69 -12.80
N ARG A 507 -27.67 -4.99 -12.39
CA ARG A 507 -29.04 -5.54 -12.32
C ARG A 507 -29.57 -5.72 -13.74
N GLN A 508 -30.19 -6.86 -14.02
CA GLN A 508 -31.22 -6.99 -15.05
C GLN A 508 -32.41 -7.72 -14.43
N TYR A 509 -33.61 -7.15 -14.61
CA TYR A 509 -34.90 -7.66 -14.15
C TYR A 509 -35.63 -8.36 -15.30
N CYS A 510 -36.31 -9.46 -14.96
CA CYS A 510 -37.44 -10.14 -15.64
C CYS A 510 -37.19 -10.72 -17.05
N SER A 511 -37.72 -11.88 -17.46
CA SER A 511 -38.87 -12.68 -17.00
C SER A 511 -38.76 -14.15 -17.43
N SER A 512 -39.52 -15.00 -16.74
CA SER A 512 -39.76 -16.44 -16.89
C SER A 512 -40.08 -16.98 -18.30
N GLY A 513 -39.64 -18.20 -18.60
CA GLY A 513 -40.19 -19.02 -19.71
C GLY A 513 -39.41 -20.30 -20.05
N SER A 514 -39.72 -21.40 -19.35
CA SER A 514 -39.90 -22.79 -19.84
C SER A 514 -39.08 -23.40 -21.01
N ILE A 515 -38.54 -24.60 -20.70
CA ILE A 515 -38.53 -25.87 -21.49
C ILE A 515 -37.44 -26.06 -22.56
N SER A 516 -36.50 -26.94 -22.19
CA SER A 516 -35.81 -27.99 -22.96
C SER A 516 -35.99 -28.06 -24.50
N ARG A 517 -34.88 -27.97 -25.23
CA ARG A 517 -34.23 -29.09 -25.97
C ARG A 517 -33.05 -28.57 -26.80
N ALA A 518 -31.97 -29.34 -26.75
CA ALA A 518 -31.02 -29.64 -27.83
C ALA A 518 -30.31 -28.46 -28.52
N LEU A 519 -28.97 -28.46 -28.51
CA LEU A 519 -28.15 -29.00 -29.60
C LEU A 519 -26.68 -28.68 -29.33
N GLU A 520 -25.83 -29.55 -29.84
CA GLU A 520 -24.37 -29.47 -29.88
C GLU A 520 -23.89 -28.06 -30.28
N HIS A 521 -22.93 -27.51 -29.54
CA HIS A 521 -22.04 -26.49 -30.07
C HIS A 521 -20.60 -26.92 -29.80
N ASP A 522 -19.94 -27.22 -30.91
CA ASP A 522 -18.52 -27.44 -31.15
C ASP A 522 -17.62 -26.66 -30.18
N SER A 523 -16.85 -27.36 -29.33
CA SER A 523 -15.84 -26.72 -28.50
C SER A 523 -14.63 -26.39 -29.37
N MET A 524 -14.67 -25.26 -30.09
CA MET A 524 -13.46 -24.66 -30.61
C MET A 524 -12.55 -24.38 -29.40
N THR A 525 -11.43 -25.10 -29.31
CA THR A 525 -10.38 -24.80 -28.35
C THR A 525 -9.86 -23.39 -28.66
N GLU A 526 -10.07 -22.47 -27.72
CA GLU A 526 -9.71 -21.06 -27.87
C GLU A 526 -8.19 -20.95 -28.08
N LYS A 527 -7.76 -20.32 -29.20
CA LYS A 527 -6.33 -20.19 -29.54
C LYS A 527 -5.67 -19.19 -28.61
N ARG A 528 -4.50 -19.53 -28.08
CA ARG A 528 -3.74 -18.60 -27.23
C ARG A 528 -2.97 -17.56 -28.04
N ILE A 529 -2.93 -16.31 -27.60
CA ILE A 529 -2.30 -15.20 -28.32
C ILE A 529 -0.91 -14.90 -27.75
N VAL A 530 0.15 -15.03 -28.56
CA VAL A 530 1.54 -14.85 -28.12
C VAL A 530 2.22 -13.76 -28.94
N LEU A 531 2.69 -12.70 -28.29
CA LEU A 531 3.49 -11.65 -28.91
C LEU A 531 4.98 -11.88 -28.69
N ILE A 532 5.74 -12.00 -29.78
CA ILE A 532 7.20 -12.20 -29.77
C ILE A 532 7.88 -11.03 -30.46
N THR A 533 8.63 -10.21 -29.72
CA THR A 533 9.44 -9.13 -30.31
C THR A 533 10.68 -9.71 -31.01
N GLY A 534 11.04 -9.17 -32.19
CA GLY A 534 12.14 -9.73 -32.99
C GLY A 534 11.87 -11.15 -33.47
N GLY A 535 10.61 -11.51 -33.71
CA GLY A 535 10.17 -12.85 -34.08
C GLY A 535 10.53 -13.27 -35.51
N ASN A 536 11.07 -12.38 -36.33
CA ASN A 536 11.37 -12.64 -37.74
C ASN A 536 12.77 -13.24 -38.01
N THR A 537 13.63 -13.37 -36.99
CA THR A 537 15.00 -13.90 -37.14
C THR A 537 15.50 -14.59 -35.87
N GLY A 538 16.59 -15.36 -35.99
CA GLY A 538 17.32 -15.97 -34.88
C GLY A 538 16.43 -16.80 -33.95
N ILE A 539 16.61 -16.62 -32.64
CA ILE A 539 15.84 -17.33 -31.60
C ILE A 539 14.34 -17.01 -31.68
N GLY A 540 13.97 -15.76 -32.01
CA GLY A 540 12.58 -15.37 -32.16
C GLY A 540 11.87 -16.13 -33.27
N TYR A 541 12.51 -16.26 -34.44
CA TYR A 541 12.00 -17.06 -35.57
C TYR A 541 11.80 -18.52 -35.19
N GLU A 542 12.78 -19.12 -34.52
CA GLU A 542 12.68 -20.51 -34.07
C GLU A 542 11.66 -20.70 -32.94
N ALA A 543 11.40 -19.69 -32.11
CA ALA A 543 10.33 -19.73 -31.12
C ALA A 543 8.94 -19.72 -31.78
N VAL A 544 8.74 -18.88 -32.81
CA VAL A 544 7.52 -18.91 -33.63
C VAL A 544 7.38 -20.29 -34.28
N LYS A 545 8.44 -20.81 -34.90
CA LYS A 545 8.44 -22.15 -35.52
C LYS A 545 8.08 -23.25 -34.53
N ALA A 546 8.65 -23.22 -33.33
CA ALA A 546 8.37 -24.21 -32.28
C ALA A 546 6.90 -24.18 -31.85
N LEU A 547 6.30 -22.98 -31.72
CA LEU A 547 4.88 -22.81 -31.41
C LEU A 547 3.97 -23.28 -32.56
N LEU A 548 4.38 -23.07 -33.82
CA LEU A 548 3.66 -23.62 -34.98
C LEU A 548 3.68 -25.16 -35.00
N GLN A 549 4.75 -25.78 -34.49
CA GLN A 549 4.89 -27.22 -34.36
C GLN A 549 4.24 -27.80 -33.08
N SER A 550 3.60 -26.96 -32.26
CA SER A 550 2.91 -27.42 -31.05
C SER A 550 1.56 -28.06 -31.38
N ASP A 551 1.14 -29.01 -30.55
CA ASP A 551 -0.22 -29.57 -30.56
C ASP A 551 -1.26 -28.59 -29.96
N ARG A 552 -0.81 -27.47 -29.39
CA ARG A 552 -1.66 -26.36 -28.94
C ARG A 552 -1.82 -25.31 -30.05
N ALA A 553 -3.03 -24.81 -30.22
CA ALA A 553 -3.32 -23.77 -31.22
C ALA A 553 -3.00 -22.37 -30.69
N TYR A 554 -2.26 -21.59 -31.48
CA TYR A 554 -1.83 -20.23 -31.16
C TYR A 554 -2.19 -19.22 -32.24
N ILE A 555 -2.36 -17.96 -31.85
CA ILE A 555 -2.19 -16.78 -32.71
C ILE A 555 -0.85 -16.15 -32.31
N ILE A 556 0.11 -16.12 -33.22
CA ILE A 556 1.47 -15.68 -32.93
C ILE A 556 1.71 -14.32 -33.59
N LEU A 557 1.70 -13.27 -32.77
CA LEU A 557 2.01 -11.91 -33.19
C LEU A 557 3.55 -11.77 -33.34
N MET A 558 4.04 -11.76 -34.58
CA MET A 558 5.46 -11.72 -34.91
C MET A 558 5.94 -10.27 -35.04
N GLY A 559 6.54 -9.75 -33.97
CA GLY A 559 7.11 -8.40 -33.93
C GLY A 559 8.41 -8.28 -34.75
N SER A 560 8.53 -7.24 -35.57
CA SER A 560 9.75 -6.91 -36.33
C SER A 560 9.84 -5.40 -36.60
N ARG A 561 11.06 -4.86 -36.64
CA ARG A 561 11.30 -3.46 -37.06
C ARG A 561 10.76 -3.16 -38.45
N SER A 562 10.82 -4.15 -39.35
CA SER A 562 10.28 -4.09 -40.70
C SER A 562 9.14 -5.08 -40.86
N VAL A 563 7.96 -4.58 -41.21
CA VAL A 563 6.78 -5.42 -41.47
C VAL A 563 7.02 -6.38 -42.64
N GLU A 564 7.77 -5.96 -43.66
CA GLU A 564 8.09 -6.81 -44.82
C GLU A 564 9.02 -7.96 -44.46
N ASN A 565 9.94 -7.76 -43.50
CA ASN A 565 10.76 -8.84 -42.96
C ASN A 565 9.92 -9.84 -42.18
N ALA A 566 8.93 -9.37 -41.39
CA ALA A 566 8.01 -10.26 -40.69
C ALA A 566 7.10 -11.02 -41.65
N LYS A 567 6.52 -10.36 -42.67
CA LYS A 567 5.73 -11.04 -43.72
C LYS A 567 6.54 -12.09 -44.48
N THR A 568 7.80 -11.80 -44.78
CA THR A 568 8.69 -12.75 -45.46
C THR A 568 9.01 -13.95 -44.57
N ALA A 569 9.30 -13.72 -43.29
CA ALA A 569 9.50 -14.78 -42.32
C ALA A 569 8.23 -15.64 -42.11
N ALA A 570 7.05 -15.02 -42.04
CA ALA A 570 5.77 -15.72 -41.91
C ALA A 570 5.50 -16.64 -43.11
N ARG A 571 5.64 -16.15 -44.35
CA ARG A 571 5.49 -16.98 -45.57
C ARG A 571 6.47 -18.16 -45.61
N ARG A 572 7.70 -17.94 -45.13
CA ARG A 572 8.69 -19.02 -45.03
C ARG A 572 8.24 -20.08 -44.03
N LEU A 573 7.73 -19.68 -42.88
CA LEU A 573 7.22 -20.59 -41.86
C LEU A 573 5.98 -21.38 -42.31
N GLU A 574 5.11 -20.78 -43.12
CA GLU A 574 3.99 -21.50 -43.77
C GLU A 574 4.50 -22.67 -44.63
N THR A 575 5.66 -22.52 -45.28
CA THR A 575 6.27 -23.58 -46.08
C THR A 575 7.00 -24.61 -45.21
N GLU A 576 7.65 -24.16 -44.13
CA GLU A 576 8.41 -25.04 -43.22
C GLU A 576 7.51 -25.85 -42.28
N VAL A 577 6.30 -25.36 -41.97
CA VAL A 577 5.34 -25.99 -41.05
C VAL A 577 3.91 -25.91 -41.63
N PRO A 578 3.62 -26.59 -42.76
CA PRO A 578 2.37 -26.43 -43.51
C PRO A 578 1.12 -26.95 -42.80
N ASN A 579 1.27 -27.89 -41.86
CA ASN A 579 0.17 -28.55 -41.15
C ASN A 579 0.12 -28.10 -39.69
N THR A 580 -0.12 -26.81 -39.46
CA THR A 580 -0.18 -26.21 -38.11
C THR A 580 -1.61 -25.86 -37.70
N LEU A 581 -1.90 -25.97 -36.40
CA LEU A 581 -3.14 -25.47 -35.80
C LEU A 581 -3.11 -23.95 -35.54
N SER A 582 -1.92 -23.36 -35.66
CA SER A 582 -1.61 -21.99 -35.26
C SER A 582 -1.58 -21.03 -36.47
N ALA A 583 -1.63 -19.73 -36.20
CA ALA A 583 -1.51 -18.68 -37.21
C ALA A 583 -0.39 -17.70 -36.84
N VAL A 584 0.24 -17.07 -37.84
CA VAL A 584 1.25 -16.02 -37.64
C VAL A 584 0.72 -14.70 -38.17
N GLU A 585 0.79 -13.66 -37.35
CA GLU A 585 0.39 -12.30 -37.70
C GLU A 585 1.61 -11.36 -37.62
N PRO A 586 2.07 -10.79 -38.74
CA PRO A 586 3.18 -9.84 -38.74
C PRO A 586 2.80 -8.53 -38.01
N VAL A 587 3.60 -8.10 -37.03
CA VAL A 587 3.44 -6.83 -36.31
C VAL A 587 4.69 -5.96 -36.49
N GLN A 588 4.51 -4.73 -36.98
CA GLN A 588 5.62 -3.77 -37.06
C GLN A 588 5.88 -3.16 -35.68
N VAL A 589 7.08 -3.37 -35.15
CA VAL A 589 7.51 -2.77 -33.89
C VAL A 589 9.03 -2.64 -33.84
N ASP A 590 9.51 -1.41 -33.72
CA ASP A 590 10.87 -1.09 -33.27
C ASP A 590 10.84 -0.74 -31.79
N ILE A 591 11.41 -1.60 -30.96
CA ILE A 591 11.39 -1.40 -29.51
C ILE A 591 12.32 -0.26 -29.04
N ALA A 592 13.16 0.30 -29.91
CA ALA A 592 13.92 1.52 -29.63
C ALA A 592 13.13 2.81 -29.94
N SER A 593 11.85 2.70 -30.30
CA SER A 593 10.99 3.84 -30.64
C SER A 593 9.65 3.76 -29.92
N ASP A 594 9.43 4.69 -28.98
CA ASP A 594 8.16 4.82 -28.25
C ASP A 594 6.96 4.96 -29.18
N GLU A 595 7.11 5.71 -30.27
CA GLU A 595 6.07 5.87 -31.28
C GLU A 595 5.76 4.54 -31.97
N SER A 596 6.80 3.79 -32.36
CA SER A 596 6.60 2.48 -32.96
C SER A 596 5.93 1.49 -31.99
N ILE A 597 6.26 1.54 -30.69
CA ILE A 597 5.63 0.69 -29.66
C ILE A 597 4.15 1.05 -29.50
N LYS A 598 3.81 2.34 -29.45
CA LYS A 598 2.41 2.81 -29.37
C LYS A 598 1.61 2.40 -30.59
N MET A 599 2.15 2.58 -31.79
CA MET A 599 1.50 2.15 -33.04
C MET A 599 1.27 0.64 -33.07
N ALA A 600 2.23 -0.14 -32.60
CA ALA A 600 2.08 -1.59 -32.48
C ALA A 600 0.96 -1.99 -31.52
N LEU A 601 0.84 -1.30 -30.37
CA LEU A 601 -0.24 -1.54 -29.41
C LEU A 601 -1.61 -1.27 -30.05
N GLU A 602 -1.78 -0.13 -30.72
CA GLU A 602 -3.06 0.22 -31.34
C GLU A 602 -3.42 -0.73 -32.49
N HIS A 603 -2.42 -1.19 -33.25
CA HIS A 603 -2.62 -2.23 -34.26
C HIS A 603 -3.10 -3.55 -33.64
N VAL A 604 -2.45 -4.01 -32.56
CA VAL A 604 -2.84 -5.27 -31.89
C VAL A 604 -4.21 -5.15 -31.24
N LYS A 605 -4.50 -4.05 -30.54
CA LYS A 605 -5.81 -3.78 -29.92
C LYS A 605 -6.97 -3.76 -30.91
N ALA A 606 -6.71 -3.41 -32.17
CA ALA A 606 -7.75 -3.36 -33.19
C ALA A 606 -8.31 -4.75 -33.54
N SER A 607 -7.55 -5.82 -33.28
CA SER A 607 -7.92 -7.19 -33.65
C SER A 607 -7.93 -8.18 -32.47
N HIS A 608 -7.22 -7.86 -31.39
CA HIS A 608 -7.07 -8.72 -30.22
C HIS A 608 -7.37 -7.94 -28.95
N ASP A 609 -8.27 -8.46 -28.13
CA ASP A 609 -8.67 -7.81 -26.88
C ASP A 609 -7.68 -8.06 -25.74
N HIS A 610 -6.86 -9.11 -25.84
CA HIS A 610 -5.81 -9.51 -24.89
C HIS A 610 -4.59 -10.16 -25.59
N ILE A 611 -3.53 -10.42 -24.83
CA ILE A 611 -2.46 -11.36 -25.20
C ILE A 611 -2.21 -12.30 -24.02
N ASP A 612 -1.90 -13.58 -24.27
CA ASP A 612 -1.59 -14.57 -23.24
C ASP A 612 -0.12 -14.60 -22.86
N ALA A 613 0.76 -14.30 -23.82
CA ALA A 613 2.18 -14.23 -23.55
C ALA A 613 2.86 -13.07 -24.27
N LEU A 614 3.73 -12.36 -23.55
CA LEU A 614 4.68 -11.40 -24.10
C LEU A 614 6.10 -11.94 -23.96
N VAL A 615 6.75 -12.19 -25.09
CA VAL A 615 8.15 -12.62 -25.17
C VAL A 615 9.00 -11.43 -25.63
N ASN A 616 9.68 -10.81 -24.67
CA ASN A 616 10.70 -9.79 -24.90
C ASN A 616 11.99 -10.44 -25.39
N ASN A 617 12.01 -10.78 -26.68
CA ASN A 617 13.13 -11.42 -27.36
C ASN A 617 14.01 -10.46 -28.16
N ALA A 618 13.45 -9.34 -28.65
CA ALA A 618 14.25 -8.35 -29.37
C ALA A 618 15.42 -7.85 -28.51
N GLY A 619 16.61 -7.82 -29.10
CA GLY A 619 17.85 -7.46 -28.42
C GLY A 619 19.02 -7.33 -29.39
N GLY A 620 20.10 -6.72 -28.94
CA GLY A 620 21.31 -6.49 -29.74
C GLY A 620 22.59 -6.59 -28.91
N GLN A 621 23.67 -6.94 -29.60
CA GLN A 621 25.05 -6.88 -29.13
C GLN A 621 25.79 -5.95 -30.07
N PHE A 622 26.42 -4.91 -29.50
CA PHE A 622 27.01 -3.81 -30.26
C PHE A 622 28.49 -3.61 -29.93
N ASP A 623 29.08 -4.44 -29.05
CA ASP A 623 30.51 -4.34 -28.73
C ASP A 623 31.37 -4.69 -29.96
N TRP A 624 30.89 -5.59 -30.83
CA TRP A 624 31.61 -5.97 -32.06
C TRP A 624 31.74 -4.82 -33.04
N GLU A 625 30.67 -4.04 -33.22
CA GLU A 625 30.67 -2.85 -34.07
C GLU A 625 31.64 -1.79 -33.55
N TYR A 626 31.79 -1.69 -32.22
CA TYR A 626 32.82 -0.86 -31.60
C TYR A 626 34.22 -1.42 -31.84
N GLN A 627 34.43 -2.74 -31.68
CA GLN A 627 35.72 -3.39 -31.95
C GLN A 627 36.16 -3.24 -33.41
N GLN A 628 35.22 -3.19 -34.35
CA GLN A 628 35.48 -2.91 -35.77
C GLN A 628 35.70 -1.41 -36.08
N GLY A 629 35.49 -0.53 -35.11
CA GLY A 629 35.58 0.93 -35.29
C GLY A 629 34.39 1.56 -36.02
N SER A 630 33.30 0.83 -36.20
CA SER A 630 32.08 1.30 -36.89
C SER A 630 31.22 2.23 -36.02
N ILE A 631 31.34 2.14 -34.70
CA ILE A 631 30.68 3.03 -33.72
C ILE A 631 31.63 3.34 -32.56
N THR A 632 31.35 4.42 -31.83
CA THR A 632 32.08 4.77 -30.60
C THR A 632 31.73 3.83 -29.44
N LEU A 633 32.60 3.77 -28.42
CA LEU A 633 32.35 3.02 -27.20
C LEU A 633 31.04 3.46 -26.52
N ARG A 634 30.77 4.78 -26.49
CA ARG A 634 29.54 5.34 -25.92
C ARG A 634 28.30 4.88 -26.69
N GLU A 635 28.35 4.90 -28.02
CA GLU A 635 27.22 4.45 -28.86
C GLU A 635 26.95 2.96 -28.67
N SER A 636 27.99 2.14 -28.53
CA SER A 636 27.85 0.71 -28.24
C SER A 636 27.09 0.46 -26.93
N TRP A 637 27.49 1.14 -25.85
CA TRP A 637 26.81 1.07 -24.55
C TRP A 637 25.38 1.60 -24.60
N ASN A 638 25.18 2.77 -25.21
CA ASN A 638 23.85 3.39 -25.31
C ASN A 638 22.90 2.52 -26.12
N LYS A 639 23.29 2.00 -27.28
CA LYS A 639 22.46 1.10 -28.09
C LYS A 639 22.13 -0.19 -27.35
N ALA A 640 23.09 -0.77 -26.61
CA ALA A 640 22.87 -1.98 -25.82
C ALA A 640 21.80 -1.76 -24.74
N PHE A 641 21.88 -0.66 -23.98
CA PHE A 641 20.89 -0.33 -22.95
C PHE A 641 19.55 0.12 -23.53
N ASP A 642 19.57 0.88 -24.63
CA ASP A 642 18.37 1.37 -25.30
C ASP A 642 17.50 0.19 -25.77
N VAL A 643 18.06 -0.77 -26.51
CA VAL A 643 17.29 -1.92 -27.01
C VAL A 643 17.03 -2.96 -25.91
N ASN A 644 18.07 -3.42 -25.20
CA ASN A 644 17.93 -4.58 -24.31
C ASN A 644 17.24 -4.25 -22.97
N VAL A 645 17.20 -2.97 -22.58
CA VAL A 645 16.69 -2.55 -21.26
C VAL A 645 15.55 -1.57 -21.42
N SER A 646 15.81 -0.33 -21.88
CA SER A 646 14.81 0.74 -21.93
C SER A 646 13.64 0.40 -22.85
N GLY A 647 13.91 0.05 -24.10
CA GLY A 647 12.91 -0.35 -25.08
C GLY A 647 12.12 -1.58 -24.66
N THR A 648 12.81 -2.56 -24.07
CA THR A 648 12.16 -3.76 -23.50
C THR A 648 11.25 -3.42 -22.31
N HIS A 649 11.67 -2.50 -21.44
CA HIS A 649 10.85 -2.00 -20.34
C HIS A 649 9.58 -1.33 -20.85
N ILE A 650 9.72 -0.42 -21.81
CA ILE A 650 8.64 0.37 -22.38
C ILE A 650 7.68 -0.54 -23.13
N MET A 651 8.16 -1.48 -23.94
CA MET A 651 7.35 -2.49 -24.60
C MET A 651 6.48 -3.26 -23.59
N THR A 652 7.09 -3.73 -22.50
CA THR A 652 6.38 -4.43 -21.42
C THR A 652 5.33 -3.54 -20.76
N HIS A 653 5.68 -2.31 -20.42
CA HIS A 653 4.78 -1.34 -19.79
C HIS A 653 3.56 -1.04 -20.67
N VAL A 654 3.79 -0.79 -21.97
CA VAL A 654 2.75 -0.40 -22.92
C VAL A 654 1.80 -1.57 -23.24
N PHE A 655 2.30 -2.80 -23.34
CA PHE A 655 1.48 -3.99 -23.61
C PHE A 655 0.87 -4.65 -22.37
N MET A 656 1.28 -4.23 -21.16
CA MET A 656 0.75 -4.80 -19.91
C MET A 656 -0.78 -4.81 -19.83
N PRO A 657 -1.52 -3.76 -20.23
CA PRO A 657 -2.98 -3.78 -20.18
C PRO A 657 -3.64 -4.88 -21.02
N LEU A 658 -2.99 -5.34 -22.09
CA LEU A 658 -3.47 -6.49 -22.87
C LEU A 658 -3.10 -7.81 -22.21
N LEU A 659 -1.88 -7.91 -21.66
CA LEU A 659 -1.42 -9.12 -20.98
C LEU A 659 -2.26 -9.42 -19.74
N LEU A 660 -2.61 -8.40 -18.94
CA LEU A 660 -3.40 -8.54 -17.72
C LEU A 660 -4.84 -9.04 -17.92
N LYS A 661 -5.32 -9.07 -19.18
CA LYS A 661 -6.64 -9.63 -19.50
C LYS A 661 -6.61 -11.14 -19.73
N SER A 662 -5.43 -11.74 -19.94
CA SER A 662 -5.30 -13.19 -20.04
C SER A 662 -5.63 -13.87 -18.71
N SER A 663 -6.15 -15.09 -18.80
CA SER A 663 -6.38 -15.96 -17.64
C SER A 663 -5.13 -16.73 -17.19
N ASP A 664 -4.09 -16.82 -18.03
CA ASP A 664 -2.79 -17.44 -17.73
C ASP A 664 -1.64 -16.57 -18.30
N PRO A 665 -1.47 -15.31 -17.83
CA PRO A 665 -0.54 -14.36 -18.43
C PRO A 665 0.93 -14.75 -18.21
N ARG A 666 1.73 -14.71 -19.28
CA ARG A 666 3.14 -15.11 -19.28
C ARG A 666 4.03 -14.01 -19.83
N LEU A 667 5.05 -13.61 -19.07
CA LEU A 667 5.99 -12.56 -19.44
C LEU A 667 7.43 -13.09 -19.40
N LEU A 668 8.06 -13.17 -20.56
CA LEU A 668 9.38 -13.76 -20.73
C LEU A 668 10.37 -12.70 -21.19
N PHE A 669 11.54 -12.62 -20.54
CA PHE A 669 12.66 -11.77 -20.94
C PHE A 669 13.83 -12.64 -21.41
N ILE A 670 14.22 -12.55 -22.68
CA ILE A 670 15.32 -13.36 -23.20
C ILE A 670 16.67 -12.75 -22.79
N THR A 671 17.35 -13.41 -21.85
CA THR A 671 18.64 -13.00 -21.28
C THR A 671 19.81 -13.81 -21.87
N SER A 672 20.95 -13.84 -21.18
CA SER A 672 22.17 -14.57 -21.58
C SER A 672 22.81 -15.29 -20.39
N GLY A 673 23.58 -16.34 -20.64
CA GLY A 673 24.46 -16.95 -19.64
C GLY A 673 25.50 -15.97 -19.07
N LEU A 674 25.88 -14.97 -19.89
CA LEU A 674 26.88 -13.96 -19.53
C LEU A 674 26.37 -12.92 -18.53
N SER A 675 25.07 -12.89 -18.23
CA SER A 675 24.46 -11.91 -17.34
C SER A 675 24.48 -12.28 -15.86
N SER A 676 25.04 -13.44 -15.50
CA SER A 676 25.18 -13.85 -14.10
C SER A 676 26.35 -13.14 -13.43
N LEU A 677 26.07 -12.39 -12.37
CA LEU A 677 27.07 -11.77 -11.52
C LEU A 677 27.91 -12.83 -10.79
N GLN A 678 27.27 -13.88 -10.28
CA GLN A 678 27.97 -14.97 -9.59
C GLN A 678 28.92 -15.71 -10.53
N ASN A 679 28.44 -16.18 -11.69
CA ASN A 679 29.30 -16.93 -12.60
C ASN A 679 30.45 -16.04 -13.12
N THR A 680 30.19 -14.75 -13.35
CA THR A 680 31.23 -13.81 -13.82
C THR A 680 32.30 -13.55 -12.76
N SER A 681 31.92 -13.48 -11.47
CA SER A 681 32.88 -13.25 -10.37
C SER A 681 33.72 -14.49 -10.07
N GLU A 682 33.16 -15.68 -10.23
CA GLU A 682 33.87 -16.96 -10.07
C GLU A 682 34.79 -17.27 -11.26
N ARG A 683 34.29 -17.07 -12.49
CA ARG A 683 35.01 -17.38 -13.72
C ARG A 683 34.56 -16.49 -14.88
N PHE A 684 35.40 -15.52 -15.24
CA PHE A 684 35.17 -14.70 -16.43
C PHE A 684 35.15 -15.58 -17.70
N TYR A 685 34.20 -15.34 -18.59
CA TYR A 685 34.03 -16.06 -19.85
C TYR A 685 33.83 -15.04 -20.99
N PRO A 686 34.45 -15.24 -22.16
CA PRO A 686 35.21 -16.43 -22.58
C PRO A 686 36.65 -16.51 -22.05
N ASP A 687 37.23 -15.39 -21.64
CA ASP A 687 38.63 -15.34 -21.21
C ASP A 687 38.78 -15.70 -19.72
N HIS A 688 39.40 -16.84 -19.43
CA HIS A 688 39.55 -17.35 -18.05
C HIS A 688 40.77 -16.81 -17.30
N HIS A 689 41.59 -15.98 -17.96
CA HIS A 689 42.78 -15.40 -17.39
C HIS A 689 42.69 -13.87 -17.40
N PRO A 690 42.97 -13.19 -16.28
CA PRO A 690 43.06 -11.74 -16.27
C PRO A 690 44.10 -11.24 -17.28
N PRO A 691 43.84 -10.14 -18.01
CA PRO A 691 44.79 -9.61 -18.97
C PRO A 691 46.04 -9.05 -18.27
N PRO A 692 47.22 -9.04 -18.93
CA PRO A 692 48.46 -8.53 -18.36
C PRO A 692 48.35 -7.03 -17.98
N PRO A 693 49.19 -6.50 -17.08
CA PRO A 693 49.21 -5.07 -16.72
C PRO A 693 49.34 -4.13 -17.93
N GLY A 694 48.69 -2.96 -17.88
CA GLY A 694 48.70 -1.96 -18.97
C GLY A 694 47.30 -1.46 -19.37
N TRP A 695 47.25 -0.38 -20.15
CA TRP A 695 46.03 0.21 -20.73
C TRP A 695 46.34 0.79 -22.13
N PRO A 696 45.45 0.64 -23.13
CA PRO A 696 44.15 -0.07 -23.09
C PRO A 696 44.29 -1.58 -23.00
N LYS A 697 43.27 -2.26 -22.45
CA LYS A 697 43.16 -3.73 -22.54
C LYS A 697 42.66 -4.13 -23.93
N THR A 698 43.21 -5.19 -24.49
CA THR A 698 42.75 -5.78 -25.75
C THR A 698 42.10 -7.13 -25.47
N PHE A 699 40.89 -7.33 -25.98
CA PHE A 699 40.15 -8.58 -25.88
C PHE A 699 39.75 -9.04 -27.28
N ASP A 700 39.93 -10.32 -27.58
CA ASP A 700 39.50 -10.92 -28.86
C ASP A 700 37.98 -11.02 -28.97
N PHE A 701 37.28 -10.96 -27.83
CA PHE A 701 35.83 -10.98 -27.75
C PHE A 701 35.34 -10.20 -26.53
N ASP A 702 35.17 -8.89 -26.68
CA ASP A 702 34.60 -8.05 -25.64
C ASP A 702 33.07 -8.08 -25.72
N THR A 703 32.43 -8.23 -24.56
CA THR A 703 30.97 -8.28 -24.42
C THR A 703 30.50 -7.44 -23.24
N MET A 704 31.32 -6.48 -22.78
CA MET A 704 31.07 -5.74 -21.56
C MET A 704 29.75 -4.97 -21.58
N ALA A 705 29.43 -4.26 -22.66
CA ALA A 705 28.16 -3.54 -22.79
C ALA A 705 26.99 -4.52 -22.84
N TYR A 706 27.10 -5.57 -23.65
CA TYR A 706 26.06 -6.59 -23.78
C TYR A 706 25.76 -7.32 -22.47
N ARG A 707 26.77 -7.87 -21.78
CA ARG A 707 26.56 -8.57 -20.52
C ARG A 707 26.00 -7.65 -19.43
N SER A 708 26.46 -6.40 -19.39
CA SER A 708 25.95 -5.40 -18.43
C SER A 708 24.48 -5.10 -18.70
N SER A 709 24.09 -4.91 -19.98
CA SER A 709 22.69 -4.68 -20.36
C SER A 709 21.80 -5.90 -20.07
N LYS A 710 22.29 -7.13 -20.27
CA LYS A 710 21.55 -8.37 -19.93
C LYS A 710 21.47 -8.60 -18.42
N THR A 711 22.45 -8.15 -17.64
CA THR A 711 22.38 -8.14 -16.17
C THR A 711 21.33 -7.14 -15.69
N ALA A 712 21.29 -5.95 -16.28
CA ALA A 712 20.25 -4.96 -16.02
C ALA A 712 18.85 -5.49 -16.40
N LEU A 713 18.73 -6.26 -17.50
CA LEU A 713 17.52 -6.97 -17.88
C LEU A 713 17.08 -8.00 -16.82
N ASN A 714 18.00 -8.73 -16.20
CA ASN A 714 17.67 -9.65 -15.08
C ASN A 714 17.10 -8.89 -13.89
N MET A 715 17.72 -7.76 -13.51
CA MET A 715 17.19 -6.89 -12.45
C MET A 715 15.81 -6.33 -12.83
N MET A 716 15.63 -5.92 -14.08
CA MET A 716 14.34 -5.44 -14.58
C MET A 716 13.27 -6.55 -14.53
N MET A 717 13.61 -7.80 -14.86
CA MET A 717 12.69 -8.92 -14.74
C MET A 717 12.27 -9.12 -13.28
N LEU A 718 13.19 -9.05 -12.32
CA LEU A 718 12.83 -9.12 -10.89
C LEU A 718 11.88 -7.99 -10.48
N ASN A 719 12.10 -6.77 -11.01
CA ASN A 719 11.18 -5.66 -10.79
C ASN A 719 9.78 -5.95 -11.36
N TRP A 720 9.68 -6.48 -12.58
CA TRP A 720 8.40 -6.87 -13.16
C TRP A 720 7.75 -8.05 -12.45
N SER A 721 8.53 -9.06 -12.06
CA SER A 721 8.08 -10.23 -11.29
C SER A 721 7.45 -9.80 -9.97
N TRP A 722 8.13 -8.90 -9.25
CA TRP A 722 7.63 -8.33 -8.01
C TRP A 722 6.38 -7.46 -8.24
N ARG A 723 6.40 -6.55 -9.23
CA ARG A 723 5.25 -5.69 -9.58
C ARG A 723 3.99 -6.51 -9.92
N LEU A 724 4.16 -7.57 -10.70
CA LEU A 724 3.07 -8.39 -11.22
C LEU A 724 2.70 -9.58 -10.32
N THR A 725 3.29 -9.70 -9.13
CA THR A 725 3.08 -10.84 -8.23
C THR A 725 1.59 -11.06 -7.91
N ARG A 726 0.80 -9.98 -7.75
CA ARG A 726 -0.64 -10.07 -7.47
C ARG A 726 -1.51 -10.17 -8.71
N ASP A 727 -0.95 -9.89 -9.88
CA ASP A 727 -1.64 -9.96 -11.16
C ASP A 727 -1.62 -11.38 -11.74
N GLY A 728 -0.92 -12.32 -11.09
CA GLY A 728 -0.81 -13.70 -11.55
C GLY A 728 0.06 -13.88 -12.79
N VAL A 729 0.76 -12.83 -13.23
CA VAL A 729 1.66 -12.89 -14.40
C VAL A 729 2.87 -13.73 -14.04
N LYS A 730 3.03 -14.84 -14.74
CA LYS A 730 4.18 -15.72 -14.59
C LYS A 730 5.36 -15.11 -15.34
N THR A 731 6.45 -14.86 -14.64
CA THR A 731 7.60 -14.09 -15.14
C THR A 731 8.87 -14.92 -15.12
N TRP A 732 9.69 -14.81 -16.17
CA TRP A 732 11.01 -15.45 -16.23
C TRP A 732 12.02 -14.61 -16.99
N CYS A 733 13.28 -14.74 -16.59
CA CYS A 733 14.38 -14.57 -17.53
C CYS A 733 14.69 -15.93 -18.17
N VAL A 734 14.81 -15.96 -19.49
CA VAL A 734 15.11 -17.18 -20.24
C VAL A 734 16.51 -17.05 -20.84
N SER A 735 17.44 -17.89 -20.40
CA SER A 735 18.81 -17.98 -20.88
C SER A 735 18.92 -19.15 -21.87
N PRO A 736 18.93 -18.90 -23.19
CA PRO A 736 18.77 -19.94 -24.20
C PRO A 736 20.04 -20.78 -24.44
N GLY A 737 21.18 -20.38 -23.85
CA GLY A 737 22.49 -20.99 -24.06
C GLY A 737 23.29 -20.31 -25.18
N PHE A 738 24.47 -20.85 -25.49
CA PHE A 738 25.35 -20.32 -26.53
C PHE A 738 24.92 -20.82 -27.91
N LEU A 739 24.17 -20.00 -28.64
CA LEU A 739 23.54 -20.35 -29.92
C LEU A 739 24.02 -19.42 -31.05
N ALA A 740 24.20 -19.98 -32.24
CA ALA A 740 24.60 -19.26 -33.45
C ALA A 740 23.41 -18.41 -33.91
N THR A 741 23.34 -17.16 -33.45
CA THR A 741 22.29 -16.21 -33.83
C THR A 741 22.90 -15.08 -34.65
N GLY A 742 22.08 -14.34 -35.39
CA GLY A 742 22.53 -13.11 -36.08
C GLY A 742 22.82 -11.94 -35.14
N LEU A 743 22.83 -12.14 -33.82
CA LEU A 743 23.06 -11.10 -32.82
C LEU A 743 24.57 -10.76 -32.80
N GLY A 744 24.96 -9.63 -33.40
CA GLY A 744 26.37 -9.21 -33.55
C GLY A 744 26.99 -9.49 -34.93
N ASN A 745 26.20 -9.90 -35.93
CA ASN A 745 26.56 -9.97 -37.36
C ASN A 745 27.64 -10.99 -37.83
N ASP A 746 27.95 -12.06 -37.09
CA ASP A 746 28.79 -13.16 -37.64
C ASP A 746 28.35 -14.56 -37.18
N HIS A 747 27.37 -15.11 -37.90
CA HIS A 747 26.76 -16.41 -37.63
C HIS A 747 27.74 -17.59 -37.80
N GLU A 748 28.64 -17.50 -38.77
CA GLU A 748 29.61 -18.56 -39.07
C GLU A 748 30.76 -18.57 -38.06
N LEU A 749 31.19 -17.40 -37.56
CA LEU A 749 32.14 -17.30 -36.46
C LEU A 749 31.59 -17.90 -35.15
N LEU A 750 30.32 -17.67 -34.83
CA LEU A 750 29.70 -18.27 -33.64
C LEU A 750 29.64 -19.80 -33.75
N LYS A 751 29.29 -20.34 -34.92
CA LYS A 751 29.33 -21.79 -35.17
C LYS A 751 30.75 -22.35 -35.01
N ALA A 752 31.76 -21.67 -35.57
CA ALA A 752 33.15 -22.07 -35.44
C ALA A 752 33.62 -22.10 -33.98
N ARG A 753 33.00 -21.31 -33.10
CA ARG A 753 33.25 -21.28 -31.65
C ARG A 753 32.38 -22.27 -30.86
N GLY A 754 31.63 -23.14 -31.53
CA GLY A 754 30.83 -24.21 -30.90
C GLY A 754 29.40 -23.81 -30.52
N ALA A 755 28.86 -22.72 -31.06
CA ALA A 755 27.50 -22.31 -30.78
C ALA A 755 26.46 -23.27 -31.40
N GLY A 756 25.45 -23.65 -30.62
CA GLY A 756 24.36 -24.54 -31.05
C GLY A 756 23.37 -23.88 -32.01
N HIS A 757 22.47 -24.66 -32.60
CA HIS A 757 21.44 -24.12 -33.50
C HIS A 757 20.37 -23.34 -32.71
N PRO A 758 19.87 -22.18 -33.21
CA PRO A 758 18.84 -21.38 -32.54
C PRO A 758 17.54 -22.11 -32.17
N SER A 759 17.23 -23.21 -32.85
CA SER A 759 16.07 -24.07 -32.55
C SER A 759 16.08 -24.62 -31.12
N ILE A 760 17.25 -24.78 -30.50
CA ILE A 760 17.37 -25.16 -29.09
C ILE A 760 16.72 -24.09 -28.20
N GLY A 761 17.01 -22.80 -28.48
CA GLY A 761 16.44 -21.67 -27.76
C GLY A 761 14.94 -21.49 -28.06
N GLY A 762 14.54 -21.64 -29.32
CA GLY A 762 13.13 -21.56 -29.73
C GLY A 762 12.25 -22.61 -29.04
N ASN A 763 12.68 -23.87 -29.03
CA ASN A 763 12.00 -24.95 -28.31
C ASN A 763 11.96 -24.69 -26.80
N PHE A 764 13.03 -24.13 -26.23
CA PHE A 764 13.05 -23.82 -24.81
C PHE A 764 12.06 -22.70 -24.45
N ILE A 765 11.94 -21.66 -25.27
CA ILE A 765 10.94 -20.60 -25.10
C ILE A 765 9.52 -21.18 -25.15
N ARG A 766 9.23 -22.05 -26.12
CA ARG A 766 7.94 -22.76 -26.18
C ARG A 766 7.67 -23.54 -24.89
N ASN A 767 8.65 -24.30 -24.40
CA ASN A 767 8.51 -25.07 -23.16
C ASN A 767 8.13 -24.18 -21.96
N VAL A 768 8.70 -22.97 -21.86
CA VAL A 768 8.33 -21.99 -20.82
C VAL A 768 6.91 -21.47 -21.03
N ILE A 769 6.52 -21.14 -22.28
CA ILE A 769 5.16 -20.72 -22.62
C ILE A 769 4.13 -21.82 -22.29
N GLU A 770 4.48 -23.09 -22.49
CA GLU A 770 3.57 -24.21 -22.31
C GLU A 770 3.46 -24.71 -20.87
N GLY A 771 4.28 -24.17 -19.96
CA GLY A 771 4.18 -24.40 -18.52
C GLY A 771 5.25 -25.31 -17.92
N LEU A 772 6.21 -25.81 -18.71
CA LEU A 772 7.25 -26.75 -18.23
C LEU A 772 8.22 -26.10 -17.22
N LYS A 773 8.19 -24.77 -17.08
CA LYS A 773 9.01 -24.00 -16.14
C LYS A 773 8.19 -23.19 -15.11
N ASP A 774 6.92 -23.56 -14.89
CA ASP A 774 6.06 -22.90 -13.90
C ASP A 774 6.58 -23.06 -12.44
N ALA A 775 7.39 -24.09 -12.15
CA ALA A 775 8.06 -24.23 -10.84
C ALA A 775 9.21 -23.22 -10.62
N ASP A 776 9.66 -22.55 -11.68
CA ASP A 776 10.81 -21.63 -11.68
C ASP A 776 10.39 -20.17 -11.96
N ILE A 777 9.13 -19.82 -11.72
CA ILE A 777 8.64 -18.44 -11.82
C ILE A 777 9.52 -17.50 -10.97
N GLY A 778 9.84 -16.33 -11.52
CA GLY A 778 10.69 -15.31 -10.91
C GLY A 778 12.19 -15.61 -10.95
N LYS A 779 12.61 -16.68 -11.66
CA LYS A 779 14.03 -17.08 -11.77
C LYS A 779 14.57 -16.89 -13.19
N ILE A 780 15.90 -17.05 -13.32
CA ILE A 780 16.57 -17.18 -14.61
C ILE A 780 16.65 -18.67 -14.96
N VAL A 781 15.89 -19.11 -15.96
CA VAL A 781 15.90 -20.51 -16.42
C VAL A 781 16.90 -20.69 -17.55
N HIS A 782 17.74 -21.72 -17.47
CA HIS A 782 18.74 -22.03 -18.49
C HIS A 782 18.36 -23.28 -19.30
N SER A 783 18.72 -23.32 -20.58
CA SER A 783 18.38 -24.43 -21.50
C SER A 783 18.99 -25.77 -21.10
N SER A 784 20.00 -25.80 -20.24
CA SER A 784 20.53 -27.02 -19.60
C SER A 784 19.58 -27.64 -18.56
N GLY A 785 18.47 -26.99 -18.25
CA GLY A 785 17.50 -27.41 -17.24
C GLY A 785 17.74 -26.80 -15.85
N GLN A 786 18.90 -26.19 -15.61
CA GLN A 786 19.26 -25.55 -14.35
C GLN A 786 18.70 -24.12 -14.24
N VAL A 787 18.59 -23.64 -12.99
CA VAL A 787 18.38 -22.21 -12.70
C VAL A 787 19.75 -21.54 -12.70
N GLN A 788 19.92 -20.53 -13.55
CA GLN A 788 21.14 -19.72 -13.59
C GLN A 788 21.15 -18.78 -12.36
N PRO A 789 22.27 -18.67 -11.64
CA PRO A 789 22.38 -17.70 -10.55
C PRO A 789 22.35 -16.26 -11.09
N PHE A 790 21.90 -15.33 -10.25
CA PHE A 790 21.81 -13.92 -10.61
C PHE A 790 23.17 -13.29 -10.91
#